data_AF-A0A3L6J941-F1
#
_entry.id   AF-A0A3L6J941-F1
#
_cell.length_a   1.000
_cell.length_b   1.000
_cell.length_c   1.000
_cell.angle_alpha   90.00
_cell.angle_beta   90.00
_cell.angle_gamma   90.00
#
_symmetry.space_group_name_H-M   'P 1'
#
loop_
_entity.id
_entity.type
_entity.pdbx_description
1 polymer ?
#
loop_
_entity_poly.entity_id
_entity_poly.type
_entity_poly.pdbx_seq_one_letter_code
_entity_poly.pdbx_strand_id
1 'polypeptide(L)'
;MEGGEQVSQSPPEKAIAPKRQRMLDMVLALGGLQEESTIPLSRVKDELENLKTELAPLTDTIIAFPESYFDKFLDAAKKSNIVAEINDRGILKQSISNLEQALSKGESVSLKALNKILADTLGRMTEVKEHQETRVEIDMTATISTISSLVSEIESITDGFEKAAKTEAESARSELVTLVESLESVREKAETDPDTALDELQKLGSQTRYGPGLRAIAQVKRGKREGRIDDARFNKLVKENALTEVNRGVILFILNKMGSKTVVQVGELMHTPSQDVQSALVTMIQRGEIEMVGLDSDAPVFSRVLPETPSSTLLMKRIVRQVRGMAKSLEGGTAEAVNELLGKLQILLKRLQILGTYNEALLSERINKLRETVDSVTEAVLGAQTSEDAENLRLLISAGLEAFARFRLKIALEKGPTLVSDGNVYGEKLDPEVYKAMMDTYLDNELERGTILILIRELGALTAHDLAERTTIPPDRIVRHLLRMKRDELLTIAGENHGYILYDVPRALSEAEITIQTTSSLALQLSEAKQELQRILGDLKATDIGRLANSLEVFSKSRDKLASVRVRGTAVDESTLKDVEDKIRSAVLLTYRTRAKIPSTRPKVSIEDLLDVDVPSVLDEYRSMMGYAPLLGFGTIEWEQSRCLGCKSCEIACPEDAIELKPQIEIPRFFEISDDALSQLPSNRSLFYKTIQSLSTMKPIKEIPLEKDAPGFGTIEVDLWLCVACRTCVRRCPGPEGGALELELKWSLPEIVRHITSTS
;
A
#
# COMPACT_ATOMS: atom_id res chain seq x y z
N MET A 1 -12.00 1.10 -93.52
CA MET A 1 -13.07 1.39 -92.55
C MET A 1 -12.96 0.36 -91.46
N GLU A 2 -13.02 0.84 -90.23
CA GLU A 2 -12.42 0.27 -89.02
C GLU A 2 -12.87 -1.16 -88.71
N GLY A 3 -11.87 -2.00 -88.39
CA GLY A 3 -12.08 -3.25 -87.68
C GLY A 3 -12.18 -2.99 -86.18
N GLY A 4 -13.15 -3.61 -85.53
CA GLY A 4 -13.26 -3.69 -84.08
C GLY A 4 -13.28 -5.15 -83.66
N GLU A 5 -12.10 -5.68 -83.33
CA GLU A 5 -11.97 -6.93 -82.58
C GLU A 5 -12.29 -6.65 -81.10
N GLN A 6 -13.18 -7.46 -80.53
CA GLN A 6 -13.55 -7.44 -79.13
C GLN A 6 -12.35 -7.87 -78.27
N VAL A 7 -11.78 -6.94 -77.51
CA VAL A 7 -10.88 -7.25 -76.41
C VAL A 7 -11.73 -7.41 -75.14
N SER A 8 -11.73 -8.63 -74.61
CA SER A 8 -12.24 -8.99 -73.29
C SER A 8 -11.59 -8.12 -72.22
N GLN A 9 -12.34 -7.18 -71.65
CA GLN A 9 -11.91 -6.45 -70.47
C GLN A 9 -11.97 -7.40 -69.27
N SER A 10 -10.80 -7.77 -68.75
CA SER A 10 -10.64 -8.29 -67.39
C SER A 10 -11.22 -7.26 -66.40
N PRO A 11 -11.92 -7.69 -65.33
CA PRO A 11 -12.47 -6.76 -64.36
C PRO A 11 -11.33 -5.92 -63.75
N PRO A 12 -11.57 -4.64 -63.41
CA PRO A 12 -10.55 -3.78 -62.83
C PRO A 12 -10.04 -4.41 -61.52
N GLU A 13 -8.73 -4.51 -61.36
CA GLU A 13 -8.09 -4.95 -60.12
C GLU A 13 -8.66 -4.12 -58.96
N LYS A 14 -9.42 -4.77 -58.07
CA LYS A 14 -10.09 -4.09 -56.96
C LYS A 14 -9.01 -3.62 -55.98
N ALA A 15 -8.87 -2.30 -55.84
CA ALA A 15 -7.84 -1.69 -55.02
C ALA A 15 -8.05 -2.02 -53.52
N ILE A 16 -6.99 -2.51 -52.86
CA ILE A 16 -7.00 -2.85 -51.45
C ILE A 16 -7.24 -1.59 -50.60
N ALA A 17 -8.08 -1.71 -49.57
CA ALA A 17 -8.32 -0.61 -48.64
C ALA A 17 -6.99 -0.15 -47.97
N PRO A 18 -6.68 1.17 -47.92
CA PRO A 18 -5.36 1.67 -47.47
C PRO A 18 -4.94 1.25 -46.05
N LYS A 19 -5.91 1.02 -45.16
CA LYS A 19 -5.63 0.53 -43.80
C LYS A 19 -5.09 -0.90 -43.81
N ARG A 20 -5.61 -1.74 -44.70
CA ARG A 20 -5.21 -3.13 -44.86
C ARG A 20 -3.83 -3.22 -45.50
N GLN A 21 -3.55 -2.40 -46.51
CA GLN A 21 -2.22 -2.27 -47.12
C GLN A 21 -1.13 -2.02 -46.07
N ARG A 22 -1.31 -1.01 -45.21
CA ARG A 22 -0.31 -0.65 -44.18
C ARG A 22 -0.07 -1.75 -43.15
N MET A 23 -1.09 -2.51 -42.80
CA MET A 23 -0.95 -3.62 -41.86
C MET A 23 -0.25 -4.82 -42.52
N LEU A 24 -0.50 -5.07 -43.80
CA LEU A 24 0.21 -6.08 -44.58
C LEU A 24 1.69 -5.73 -44.73
N ASP A 25 2.02 -4.46 -45.02
CA ASP A 25 3.39 -3.97 -45.04
C ASP A 25 4.10 -4.20 -43.69
N MET A 26 3.37 -3.98 -42.58
CA MET A 26 3.88 -4.23 -41.24
C MET A 26 4.14 -5.72 -40.98
N VAL A 27 3.24 -6.62 -41.39
CA VAL A 27 3.42 -8.07 -41.24
C VAL A 27 4.58 -8.59 -42.09
N LEU A 28 4.73 -8.10 -43.33
CA LEU A 28 5.87 -8.44 -44.19
C LEU A 28 7.20 -7.97 -43.59
N ALA A 29 7.23 -6.75 -43.03
CA ALA A 29 8.40 -6.20 -42.36
C ALA A 29 8.76 -6.97 -41.08
N LEU A 30 7.76 -7.39 -40.29
CA LEU A 30 7.96 -8.16 -39.07
C LEU A 30 8.34 -9.63 -39.35
N GLY A 31 7.78 -10.22 -40.42
CA GLY A 31 8.01 -11.60 -40.85
C GLY A 31 9.34 -11.85 -41.58
N GLY A 32 10.08 -10.80 -41.96
CA GLY A 32 11.40 -10.92 -42.58
C GLY A 32 11.41 -11.54 -43.98
N LEU A 33 10.32 -11.36 -44.74
CA LEU A 33 10.10 -11.99 -46.06
C LEU A 33 10.62 -11.16 -47.25
N GLN A 34 11.41 -10.09 -47.02
CA GLN A 34 12.08 -9.37 -48.11
C GLN A 34 13.41 -10.04 -48.49
N GLU A 35 13.61 -10.32 -49.78
CA GLU A 35 14.89 -10.81 -50.31
C GLU A 35 15.97 -9.73 -50.20
N GLU A 36 16.74 -9.71 -49.11
CA GLU A 36 17.98 -8.94 -49.05
C GLU A 36 19.12 -9.69 -49.76
N SER A 37 19.76 -9.01 -50.72
CA SER A 37 20.87 -9.51 -51.51
C SER A 37 22.01 -10.05 -50.65
N THR A 38 22.43 -11.30 -50.89
CA THR A 38 23.56 -11.94 -50.20
C THR A 38 24.87 -11.20 -50.46
N ILE A 39 25.43 -10.52 -49.46
CA ILE A 39 26.78 -9.94 -49.53
C ILE A 39 27.82 -11.09 -49.49
N PRO A 40 28.89 -11.06 -50.31
CA PRO A 40 29.95 -12.08 -50.28
C PRO A 40 30.65 -12.16 -48.92
N LEU A 41 30.89 -13.38 -48.42
CA LEU A 41 31.59 -13.64 -47.15
C LEU A 41 32.99 -13.02 -47.06
N SER A 42 33.65 -12.76 -48.20
CA SER A 42 34.95 -12.07 -48.26
C SER A 42 34.85 -10.62 -47.78
N ARG A 43 33.84 -9.86 -48.25
CA ARG A 43 33.60 -8.48 -47.81
C ARG A 43 33.27 -8.39 -46.32
N VAL A 44 32.58 -9.38 -45.78
CA VAL A 44 32.27 -9.44 -44.34
C VAL A 44 33.56 -9.61 -43.53
N LYS A 45 34.50 -10.45 -43.99
CA LYS A 45 35.81 -10.61 -43.33
C LYS A 45 36.66 -9.34 -43.40
N ASP A 46 36.70 -8.68 -44.56
CA ASP A 46 37.47 -7.44 -44.73
C ASP A 46 36.96 -6.31 -43.82
N GLU A 47 35.63 -6.15 -43.71
CA GLU A 47 35.02 -5.15 -42.82
C GLU A 47 35.23 -5.48 -41.33
N LEU A 48 35.31 -6.76 -40.96
CA LEU A 48 35.64 -7.19 -39.59
C LEU A 48 37.11 -6.91 -39.23
N GLU A 49 38.05 -7.17 -40.14
CA GLU A 49 39.47 -6.86 -39.93
C GLU A 49 39.74 -5.36 -39.87
N ASN A 50 39.05 -4.57 -40.71
CA ASN A 50 39.11 -3.11 -40.63
C ASN A 50 38.59 -2.60 -39.28
N LEU A 51 37.43 -3.13 -38.81
CA LEU A 51 36.89 -2.78 -37.51
C LEU A 51 37.87 -3.12 -36.37
N LYS A 52 38.50 -4.30 -36.43
CA LYS A 52 39.50 -4.72 -35.42
C LYS A 52 40.70 -3.77 -35.38
N THR A 53 41.20 -3.37 -36.56
CA THR A 53 42.33 -2.45 -36.70
C THR A 53 42.00 -1.05 -36.17
N GLU A 54 40.80 -0.54 -36.46
CA GLU A 54 40.36 0.78 -35.99
C GLU A 54 39.98 0.79 -34.49
N LEU A 55 39.48 -0.32 -33.94
CA LEU A 55 39.14 -0.43 -32.52
C LEU A 55 40.35 -0.65 -31.61
N ALA A 56 41.41 -1.29 -32.10
CA ALA A 56 42.60 -1.60 -31.30
C ALA A 56 43.16 -0.39 -30.50
N PRO A 57 43.43 0.79 -31.10
CA PRO A 57 43.99 1.93 -30.37
C PRO A 57 43.02 2.57 -29.36
N LEU A 58 41.70 2.37 -29.53
CA LEU A 58 40.68 2.90 -28.62
C LEU A 58 40.45 1.96 -27.44
N THR A 59 40.54 0.65 -27.69
CA THR A 59 40.16 -0.39 -26.73
C THR A 59 41.00 -0.34 -25.47
N ASP A 60 42.33 -0.18 -25.58
CA ASP A 60 43.21 -0.19 -24.40
C ASP A 60 42.84 0.91 -23.40
N THR A 61 42.48 2.09 -23.89
CA THR A 61 42.02 3.19 -23.02
C THR A 61 40.65 2.88 -22.40
N ILE A 62 39.71 2.33 -23.20
CA ILE A 62 38.36 1.96 -22.74
C ILE A 62 38.42 0.86 -21.67
N ILE A 63 39.33 -0.10 -21.79
CA ILE A 63 39.50 -1.20 -20.83
C ILE A 63 40.21 -0.73 -19.55
N ALA A 64 41.10 0.25 -19.65
CA ALA A 64 41.90 0.73 -18.52
C ALA A 64 41.16 1.76 -17.64
N PHE A 65 40.24 2.56 -18.21
CA PHE A 65 39.61 3.65 -17.45
C PHE A 65 38.85 3.21 -16.19
N PRO A 66 38.13 2.07 -16.13
CA PRO A 66 37.40 1.70 -14.93
C PRO A 66 38.32 1.59 -13.73
N GLU A 67 39.49 0.99 -13.91
CA GLU A 67 40.49 0.83 -12.85
C GLU A 67 41.02 2.18 -12.39
N SER A 68 41.43 3.05 -13.34
CA SER A 68 41.89 4.41 -13.01
C SER A 68 40.82 5.25 -12.31
N TYR A 69 39.54 5.09 -12.67
CA TYR A 69 38.45 5.80 -12.01
C TYR A 69 38.21 5.26 -10.59
N PHE A 70 38.16 3.94 -10.42
CA PHE A 70 37.94 3.32 -9.11
C PHE A 70 39.09 3.59 -8.14
N ASP A 71 40.32 3.77 -8.61
CA ASP A 71 41.45 4.25 -7.79
C ASP A 71 41.15 5.63 -7.19
N LYS A 72 40.76 6.60 -8.03
CA LYS A 72 40.45 7.95 -7.54
C LYS A 72 39.16 7.99 -6.71
N PHE A 73 38.19 7.13 -7.04
CA PHE A 73 36.99 6.95 -6.22
C PHE A 73 37.33 6.42 -4.82
N LEU A 74 38.19 5.41 -4.71
CA LEU A 74 38.62 4.86 -3.43
C LEU A 74 39.31 5.92 -2.58
N ASP A 75 40.18 6.74 -3.17
CA ASP A 75 40.82 7.85 -2.48
C ASP A 75 39.81 8.90 -2.00
N ALA A 76 38.83 9.25 -2.83
CA ALA A 76 37.75 10.16 -2.45
C ALA A 76 36.88 9.58 -1.33
N ALA A 77 36.53 8.30 -1.41
CA ALA A 77 35.73 7.58 -0.41
C ALA A 77 36.44 7.50 0.94
N LYS A 78 37.76 7.21 0.95
CA LYS A 78 38.58 7.20 2.16
C LYS A 78 38.70 8.60 2.79
N LYS A 79 38.97 9.63 1.99
CA LYS A 79 39.13 11.02 2.48
C LYS A 79 37.83 11.58 3.06
N SER A 80 36.70 11.27 2.42
CA SER A 80 35.38 11.72 2.87
C SER A 80 34.78 10.87 3.99
N ASN A 81 35.32 9.66 4.22
CA ASN A 81 34.76 8.65 5.12
C ASN A 81 33.28 8.35 4.83
N ILE A 82 32.89 8.39 3.54
CA ILE A 82 31.50 8.21 3.08
C ILE A 82 30.88 6.89 3.55
N VAL A 83 31.71 5.86 3.74
CA VAL A 83 31.27 4.54 4.20
C VAL A 83 30.72 4.57 5.62
N ALA A 84 31.17 5.49 6.47
CA ALA A 84 30.65 5.63 7.84
C ALA A 84 29.26 6.27 7.90
N GLU A 85 28.77 6.86 6.80
CA GLU A 85 27.45 7.49 6.70
C GLU A 85 26.37 6.50 6.24
N ILE A 86 26.74 5.25 5.95
CA ILE A 86 25.83 4.18 5.52
C ILE A 86 25.23 3.51 6.75
N ASN A 87 23.90 3.57 6.89
CA ASN A 87 23.20 2.98 8.03
C ASN A 87 22.47 1.68 7.67
N ASP A 88 22.30 1.40 6.37
CA ASP A 88 21.57 0.24 5.88
C ASP A 88 22.49 -0.98 5.65
N ARG A 89 22.25 -2.05 6.42
CA ARG A 89 22.96 -3.33 6.31
C ARG A 89 22.67 -4.04 4.98
N GLY A 90 21.46 -3.92 4.43
CA GLY A 90 21.07 -4.51 3.15
C GLY A 90 21.82 -3.89 1.99
N ILE A 91 21.96 -2.57 1.97
CA ILE A 91 22.75 -1.86 0.93
C ILE A 91 24.22 -2.25 1.00
N LEU A 92 24.79 -2.36 2.21
CA LEU A 92 26.15 -2.86 2.40
C LEU A 92 26.32 -4.28 1.85
N LYS A 93 25.44 -5.21 2.22
CA LYS A 93 25.47 -6.60 1.73
C LYS A 93 25.36 -6.68 0.21
N GLN A 94 24.42 -5.95 -0.39
CA GLN A 94 24.25 -5.94 -1.84
C GLN A 94 25.48 -5.33 -2.54
N SER A 95 26.03 -4.25 -1.99
CA SER A 95 27.22 -3.59 -2.55
C SER A 95 28.46 -4.49 -2.44
N ILE A 96 28.63 -5.18 -1.32
CA ILE A 96 29.69 -6.19 -1.12
C ILE A 96 29.52 -7.32 -2.14
N SER A 97 28.30 -7.88 -2.28
CA SER A 97 28.04 -8.96 -3.24
C SER A 97 28.34 -8.53 -4.68
N ASN A 98 27.93 -7.32 -5.08
CA ASN A 98 28.25 -6.78 -6.41
C ASN A 98 29.77 -6.64 -6.62
N LEU A 99 30.51 -6.17 -5.61
CA LEU A 99 31.96 -6.04 -5.68
C LEU A 99 32.67 -7.40 -5.69
N GLU A 100 32.21 -8.38 -4.92
CA GLU A 100 32.74 -9.76 -4.94
C GLU A 100 32.53 -10.40 -6.30
N GLN A 101 31.34 -10.25 -6.89
CA GLN A 101 31.07 -10.70 -8.25
C GLN A 101 31.95 -9.97 -9.28
N ALA A 102 32.15 -8.65 -9.14
CA ALA A 102 33.05 -7.89 -10.00
C ALA A 102 34.50 -8.38 -9.90
N LEU A 103 34.97 -8.69 -8.69
CA LEU A 103 36.30 -9.22 -8.39
C LEU A 103 36.51 -10.66 -8.87
N SER A 104 35.44 -11.46 -8.95
CA SER A 104 35.49 -12.80 -9.54
C SER A 104 35.77 -12.78 -11.05
N LYS A 105 35.46 -11.66 -11.72
CA LYS A 105 35.60 -11.48 -13.18
C LYS A 105 36.88 -10.74 -13.57
N GLY A 106 37.59 -10.13 -12.62
CA GLY A 106 38.86 -9.46 -12.87
C GLY A 106 39.53 -8.97 -11.60
N GLU A 107 40.86 -8.87 -11.64
CA GLU A 107 41.62 -8.28 -10.53
C GLU A 107 41.57 -6.76 -10.58
N SER A 108 41.16 -6.12 -9.48
CA SER A 108 41.30 -4.69 -9.28
C SER A 108 41.68 -4.42 -7.83
N VAL A 109 42.82 -3.75 -7.63
CA VAL A 109 43.31 -3.41 -6.28
C VAL A 109 42.33 -2.51 -5.55
N SER A 110 41.74 -1.54 -6.26
CA SER A 110 40.84 -0.56 -5.66
C SER A 110 39.47 -1.13 -5.32
N LEU A 111 38.93 -2.02 -6.14
CA LEU A 111 37.69 -2.73 -5.80
C LEU A 111 37.91 -3.70 -4.61
N LYS A 112 39.07 -4.39 -4.53
CA LYS A 112 39.42 -5.23 -3.36
C LYS A 112 39.48 -4.38 -2.09
N ALA A 113 40.12 -3.22 -2.16
CA ALA A 113 40.22 -2.32 -1.02
C ALA A 113 38.87 -1.71 -0.62
N LEU A 114 38.02 -1.31 -1.59
CA LEU A 114 36.68 -0.81 -1.31
C LEU A 114 35.80 -1.89 -0.67
N ASN A 115 35.84 -3.11 -1.21
CA ASN A 115 35.11 -4.25 -0.65
C ASN A 115 35.52 -4.51 0.80
N LYS A 116 36.83 -4.48 1.09
CA LYS A 116 37.33 -4.61 2.47
C LYS A 116 36.78 -3.53 3.40
N ILE A 117 36.77 -2.26 2.98
CA ILE A 117 36.24 -1.16 3.81
C ILE A 117 34.74 -1.35 4.09
N LEU A 118 33.97 -1.79 3.09
CA LEU A 118 32.53 -2.08 3.26
C LEU A 118 32.31 -3.29 4.17
N ALA A 119 33.09 -4.37 4.00
CA ALA A 119 33.04 -5.56 4.84
C ALA A 119 33.43 -5.26 6.29
N ASP A 120 34.49 -4.47 6.52
CA ASP A 120 34.91 -4.02 7.86
C ASP A 120 33.82 -3.14 8.52
N THR A 121 33.08 -2.37 7.73
CA THR A 121 31.98 -1.53 8.22
C THR A 121 30.75 -2.37 8.55
N LEU A 122 30.39 -3.32 7.69
CA LEU A 122 29.37 -4.32 8.00
C LEU A 122 29.77 -5.10 9.25
N GLY A 123 31.03 -5.52 9.38
CA GLY A 123 31.60 -6.17 10.55
C GLY A 123 31.40 -5.34 11.81
N ARG A 124 31.79 -4.06 11.82
CA ARG A 124 31.55 -3.14 12.95
C ARG A 124 30.07 -2.90 13.27
N MET A 125 29.19 -2.99 12.28
CA MET A 125 27.74 -2.91 12.49
C MET A 125 27.15 -4.23 13.03
N THR A 126 27.87 -5.34 12.88
CA THR A 126 27.43 -6.69 13.29
C THR A 126 28.10 -7.11 14.60
N GLU A 127 29.29 -6.60 14.90
CA GLU A 127 29.91 -6.62 16.21
C GLU A 127 29.02 -5.80 17.15
N VAL A 128 28.19 -6.53 17.88
CA VAL A 128 27.58 -6.05 19.12
C VAL A 128 28.71 -5.41 19.91
N LYS A 129 28.64 -4.10 20.10
CA LYS A 129 29.38 -3.46 21.18
C LYS A 129 28.92 -4.18 22.45
N GLU A 130 29.72 -5.12 22.93
CA GLU A 130 29.84 -5.40 24.35
C GLU A 130 30.10 -4.05 25.00
N HIS A 131 29.03 -3.35 25.36
CA HIS A 131 29.13 -2.36 26.40
C HIS A 131 29.65 -3.14 27.60
N GLN A 132 30.83 -2.74 28.06
CA GLN A 132 31.44 -3.20 29.29
C GLN A 132 30.35 -3.51 30.31
N GLU A 133 30.13 -4.79 30.56
CA GLU A 133 29.34 -5.26 31.68
C GLU A 133 30.07 -4.79 32.94
N THR A 134 29.78 -3.57 33.41
CA THR A 134 29.70 -3.37 34.85
C THR A 134 28.48 -4.16 35.31
N ARG A 135 28.66 -5.48 35.51
CA ARG A 135 27.77 -6.27 36.37
C ARG A 135 27.88 -5.66 37.75
N VAL A 136 27.01 -4.71 38.05
CA VAL A 136 26.70 -4.38 39.43
C VAL A 136 25.88 -5.57 39.92
N GLU A 137 26.48 -6.46 40.69
CA GLU A 137 25.72 -7.39 41.52
C GLU A 137 24.86 -6.55 42.47
N ILE A 138 23.62 -6.28 42.07
CA ILE A 138 22.66 -5.61 42.94
C ILE A 138 22.14 -6.66 43.94
N ASP A 139 22.42 -6.43 45.21
CA ASP A 139 21.74 -7.15 46.29
C ASP A 139 20.24 -6.81 46.25
N MET A 140 19.47 -7.70 45.63
CA MET A 140 18.01 -7.60 45.47
C MET A 140 17.30 -7.46 46.82
N THR A 141 17.84 -8.04 47.89
CA THR A 141 17.28 -7.97 49.24
C THR A 141 17.45 -6.57 49.86
N ALA A 142 18.64 -5.96 49.68
CA ALA A 142 18.91 -4.59 50.14
C ALA A 142 18.12 -3.53 49.35
N THR A 143 17.90 -3.75 48.05
CA THR A 143 17.13 -2.83 47.21
C THR A 143 15.62 -2.94 47.44
N ILE A 144 15.07 -4.15 47.61
CA ILE A 144 13.67 -4.37 47.99
C ILE A 144 13.35 -3.71 49.34
N SER A 145 14.26 -3.79 50.32
CA SER A 145 14.06 -3.11 51.62
C SER A 145 14.11 -1.58 51.50
N THR A 146 14.96 -1.04 50.63
CA THR A 146 15.01 0.40 50.32
C THR A 146 13.70 0.89 49.66
N ILE A 147 13.18 0.12 48.69
CA ILE A 147 11.87 0.39 48.06
C ILE A 147 10.75 0.36 49.11
N SER A 148 10.76 -0.63 50.01
CA SER A 148 9.78 -0.74 51.10
C SER A 148 9.81 0.47 52.06
N SER A 149 11.00 0.96 52.39
CA SER A 149 11.18 2.18 53.20
C SER A 149 10.59 3.41 52.50
N LEU A 150 10.90 3.60 51.21
CA LEU A 150 10.37 4.71 50.42
C LEU A 150 8.85 4.65 50.28
N VAL A 151 8.28 3.45 50.11
CA VAL A 151 6.83 3.22 50.11
C VAL A 151 6.20 3.65 51.44
N SER A 152 6.83 3.30 52.57
CA SER A 152 6.35 3.67 53.91
C SER A 152 6.42 5.19 54.16
N GLU A 153 7.46 5.86 53.64
CA GLU A 153 7.58 7.31 53.71
C GLU A 153 6.49 8.02 52.87
N ILE A 154 6.24 7.53 51.65
CA ILE A 154 5.17 8.03 50.77
C ILE A 154 3.79 7.81 51.40
N GLU A 155 3.59 6.68 52.07
CA GLU A 155 2.37 6.38 52.82
C GLU A 155 2.13 7.39 53.95
N SER A 156 3.14 7.67 54.77
CA SER A 156 3.06 8.67 55.84
C SER A 156 2.72 10.09 55.33
N ILE A 157 3.30 10.49 54.19
CA ILE A 157 2.98 11.78 53.56
C ILE A 157 1.52 11.79 53.05
N THR A 158 1.08 10.67 52.46
CA THR A 158 -0.30 10.50 51.97
C THR A 158 -1.32 10.55 53.11
N ASP A 159 -1.02 9.92 54.26
CA ASP A 159 -1.83 10.05 55.49
C ASP A 159 -1.97 11.51 55.93
N GLY A 160 -0.90 12.29 55.81
CA GLY A 160 -0.89 13.73 56.11
C GLY A 160 -1.86 14.50 55.21
N PHE A 161 -1.92 14.17 53.91
CA PHE A 161 -2.87 14.78 52.98
C PHE A 161 -4.31 14.38 53.27
N GLU A 162 -4.57 13.11 53.57
CA GLU A 162 -5.92 12.65 53.93
C GLU A 162 -6.42 13.33 55.23
N LYS A 163 -5.54 13.52 56.22
CA LYS A 163 -5.88 14.27 57.44
C LYS A 163 -6.19 15.73 57.14
N ALA A 164 -5.36 16.41 56.33
CA ALA A 164 -5.60 17.80 55.94
C ALA A 164 -6.90 17.96 55.15
N ALA A 165 -7.16 17.07 54.18
CA ALA A 165 -8.39 17.05 53.40
C ALA A 165 -9.62 16.79 54.29
N LYS A 166 -9.50 15.93 55.31
CA LYS A 166 -10.58 15.70 56.28
C LYS A 166 -10.86 16.95 57.13
N THR A 167 -9.83 17.65 57.60
CA THR A 167 -10.00 18.90 58.35
C THR A 167 -10.61 20.01 57.49
N GLU A 168 -10.22 20.12 56.21
CA GLU A 168 -10.84 21.06 55.27
C GLU A 168 -12.31 20.72 55.02
N ALA A 169 -12.64 19.43 54.86
CA ALA A 169 -14.02 18.96 54.69
C ALA A 169 -14.88 19.22 55.93
N GLU A 170 -14.32 19.09 57.14
CA GLU A 170 -15.00 19.41 58.40
C GLU A 170 -15.27 20.93 58.52
N SER A 171 -14.31 21.78 58.14
CA SER A 171 -14.49 23.23 58.08
C SER A 171 -15.57 23.63 57.05
N ALA A 172 -15.51 23.05 55.85
CA ALA A 172 -16.46 23.32 54.77
C ALA A 172 -17.89 22.83 55.06
N ARG A 173 -18.06 21.87 55.98
CA ARG A 173 -19.38 21.40 56.41
C ARG A 173 -20.20 22.51 57.06
N SER A 174 -19.55 23.39 57.84
CA SER A 174 -20.24 24.53 58.46
C SER A 174 -20.74 25.54 57.42
N GLU A 175 -19.92 25.82 56.40
CA GLU A 175 -20.31 26.67 55.26
C GLU A 175 -21.43 26.02 54.44
N LEU A 176 -21.38 24.70 54.23
CA LEU A 176 -22.41 23.96 53.51
C LEU A 176 -23.78 24.05 54.20
N VAL A 177 -23.83 23.92 55.53
CA VAL A 177 -25.09 24.05 56.28
C VAL A 177 -25.72 25.42 56.02
N THR A 178 -24.93 26.50 56.07
CA THR A 178 -25.45 27.84 55.77
C THR A 178 -25.94 28.01 54.32
N LEU A 179 -25.27 27.35 53.37
CA LEU A 179 -25.66 27.34 51.95
C LEU A 179 -26.98 26.58 51.74
N VAL A 180 -27.15 25.43 52.39
CA VAL A 180 -28.35 24.59 52.28
C VAL A 180 -29.55 25.28 52.93
N GLU A 181 -29.41 25.84 54.13
CA GLU A 181 -30.47 26.61 54.80
C GLU A 181 -30.91 27.82 53.95
N SER A 182 -29.96 28.53 53.35
CA SER A 182 -30.26 29.65 52.47
C SER A 182 -30.96 29.20 51.18
N LEU A 183 -30.55 28.06 50.61
CA LEU A 183 -31.18 27.48 49.43
C LEU A 183 -32.61 27.02 49.69
N GLU A 184 -32.88 26.42 50.85
CA GLU A 184 -34.22 26.03 51.28
C GLU A 184 -35.14 27.25 51.41
N SER A 185 -34.67 28.32 52.07
CA SER A 185 -35.44 29.58 52.19
C SER A 185 -35.73 30.21 50.82
N VAL A 186 -34.77 30.16 49.89
CA VAL A 186 -34.94 30.66 48.52
C VAL A 186 -35.94 29.82 47.72
N ARG A 187 -35.97 28.50 47.93
CA ARG A 187 -36.95 27.60 47.28
C ARG A 187 -38.38 27.96 47.67
N GLU A 188 -38.63 28.29 48.93
CA GLU A 188 -39.95 28.75 49.39
C GLU A 188 -40.33 30.11 48.78
N LYS A 189 -39.38 31.04 48.73
CA LYS A 189 -39.59 32.37 48.12
C LYS A 189 -39.79 32.29 46.60
N ALA A 190 -39.16 31.35 45.90
CA ALA A 190 -39.34 31.20 44.46
C ALA A 190 -40.81 30.89 44.08
N GLU A 191 -41.61 30.33 45.00
CA GLU A 191 -43.04 30.10 44.81
C GLU A 191 -43.90 31.35 45.00
N THR A 192 -43.48 32.28 45.86
CA THR A 192 -44.31 33.39 46.36
C THR A 192 -43.83 34.77 45.88
N ASP A 193 -42.52 34.98 45.78
CA ASP A 193 -41.85 36.20 45.30
C ASP A 193 -40.60 35.85 44.45
N PRO A 194 -40.80 35.59 43.15
CA PRO A 194 -39.73 35.18 42.24
C PRO A 194 -38.64 36.25 42.00
N ASP A 195 -38.94 37.53 42.21
CA ASP A 195 -37.96 38.62 42.08
C ASP A 195 -36.96 38.61 43.24
N THR A 196 -37.46 38.55 44.47
CA THR A 196 -36.61 38.45 45.67
C THR A 196 -35.84 37.13 45.68
N ALA A 197 -36.47 36.03 45.24
CA ALA A 197 -35.80 34.74 45.12
C ALA A 197 -34.62 34.79 44.13
N LEU A 198 -34.77 35.46 42.99
CA LEU A 198 -33.70 35.57 42.00
C LEU A 198 -32.49 36.38 42.51
N ASP A 199 -32.73 37.42 43.31
CA ASP A 199 -31.67 38.20 43.95
C ASP A 199 -30.93 37.41 45.03
N GLU A 200 -31.63 36.57 45.78
CA GLU A 200 -31.02 35.68 46.77
C GLU A 200 -30.26 34.52 46.11
N LEU A 201 -30.78 33.95 45.00
CA LEU A 201 -30.04 32.98 44.16
C LEU A 201 -28.73 33.58 43.65
N GLN A 202 -28.70 34.88 43.30
CA GLN A 202 -27.47 35.55 42.87
C GLN A 202 -26.42 35.60 43.99
N LYS A 203 -26.84 35.83 45.24
CA LYS A 203 -25.96 35.81 46.41
C LYS A 203 -25.41 34.40 46.65
N LEU A 204 -26.26 33.37 46.58
CA LEU A 204 -25.85 31.97 46.73
C LEU A 204 -24.88 31.53 45.62
N GLY A 205 -25.13 31.94 44.38
CA GLY A 205 -24.23 31.71 43.25
C GLY A 205 -22.83 32.32 43.46
N SER A 206 -22.74 33.45 44.17
CA SER A 206 -21.46 34.09 44.48
C SER A 206 -20.68 33.35 45.57
N GLN A 207 -21.38 32.77 46.55
CA GLN A 207 -20.77 31.97 47.62
C GLN A 207 -20.24 30.63 47.11
N THR A 208 -20.98 29.97 46.21
CA THR A 208 -20.54 28.73 45.55
C THR A 208 -19.50 28.96 44.44
N ARG A 209 -19.27 30.22 44.04
CA ARG A 209 -18.38 30.65 42.93
C ARG A 209 -18.69 29.94 41.60
N TYR A 210 -19.92 29.49 41.40
CA TYR A 210 -20.31 28.74 40.21
C TYR A 210 -20.68 29.69 39.05
N GLY A 211 -19.73 29.89 38.14
CA GLY A 211 -19.83 30.82 37.02
C GLY A 211 -21.04 30.61 36.09
N PRO A 212 -21.38 29.36 35.68
CA PRO A 212 -22.57 29.10 34.85
C PRO A 212 -23.87 29.56 35.51
N GLY A 213 -24.06 29.29 36.81
CA GLY A 213 -25.24 29.73 37.55
C GLY A 213 -25.35 31.25 37.66
N LEU A 214 -24.24 31.95 37.97
CA LEU A 214 -24.21 33.41 37.98
C LEU A 214 -24.58 34.03 36.62
N ARG A 215 -24.12 33.42 35.52
CA ARG A 215 -24.48 33.86 34.16
C ARG A 215 -25.96 33.63 33.85
N ALA A 216 -26.50 32.47 34.22
CA ALA A 216 -27.92 32.15 34.01
C ALA A 216 -28.83 33.14 34.75
N ILE A 217 -28.53 33.40 36.03
CA ILE A 217 -29.26 34.36 36.86
C ILE A 217 -29.19 35.78 36.26
N ALA A 218 -28.00 36.23 35.84
CA ALA A 218 -27.84 37.53 35.21
C ALA A 218 -28.62 37.66 33.89
N GLN A 219 -28.69 36.59 33.09
CA GLN A 219 -29.46 36.57 31.84
C GLN A 219 -30.97 36.65 32.10
N VAL A 220 -31.49 35.91 33.09
CA VAL A 220 -32.91 35.96 33.47
C VAL A 220 -33.29 37.35 33.98
N LYS A 221 -32.47 37.95 34.86
CA LYS A 221 -32.68 39.30 35.38
C LYS A 221 -32.65 40.37 34.28
N ARG A 222 -31.70 40.25 33.33
CA ARG A 222 -31.62 41.13 32.16
C ARG A 222 -32.83 40.98 31.26
N GLY A 223 -33.27 39.75 30.99
CA GLY A 223 -34.41 39.44 30.14
C GLY A 223 -35.73 40.00 30.67
N LYS A 224 -35.96 39.92 31.99
CA LYS A 224 -37.12 40.56 32.64
C LYS A 224 -37.06 42.08 32.56
N ARG A 225 -35.92 42.69 32.93
CA ARG A 225 -35.75 44.15 32.90
C ARG A 225 -35.95 44.76 31.51
N GLU A 226 -35.55 44.03 30.47
CA GLU A 226 -35.70 44.47 29.07
C GLU A 226 -37.06 44.10 28.46
N GLY A 227 -37.98 43.50 29.23
CA GLY A 227 -39.31 43.10 28.76
C GLY A 227 -39.29 41.96 27.74
N ARG A 228 -38.18 41.23 27.61
CA ARG A 228 -38.02 40.11 26.65
C ARG A 228 -38.62 38.80 27.14
N ILE A 229 -38.96 38.72 28.43
CA ILE A 229 -39.51 37.54 29.10
C ILE A 229 -40.77 38.00 29.84
N ASP A 230 -41.91 37.38 29.56
CA ASP A 230 -43.16 37.62 30.30
C ASP A 230 -43.10 37.04 31.71
N ASP A 231 -44.01 37.48 32.59
CA ASP A 231 -43.99 37.09 34.01
C ASP A 231 -44.19 35.59 34.23
N ALA A 232 -44.99 34.91 33.39
CA ALA A 232 -45.20 33.47 33.49
C ALA A 232 -43.93 32.69 33.18
N ARG A 233 -43.22 33.08 32.10
CA ARG A 233 -41.94 32.51 31.69
C ARG A 233 -40.83 32.88 32.66
N PHE A 234 -40.84 34.08 33.23
CA PHE A 234 -39.89 34.49 34.26
C PHE A 234 -40.02 33.60 35.50
N ASN A 235 -41.24 33.42 36.02
CA ASN A 235 -41.49 32.59 37.18
C ASN A 235 -41.01 31.15 36.95
N LYS A 236 -41.27 30.60 35.76
CA LYS A 236 -40.77 29.27 35.38
C LYS A 236 -39.24 29.20 35.37
N LEU A 237 -38.58 30.20 34.78
CA LEU A 237 -37.11 30.24 34.69
C LEU A 237 -36.43 30.39 36.07
N VAL A 238 -37.05 31.10 37.00
CA VAL A 238 -36.54 31.20 38.38
C VAL A 238 -36.70 29.87 39.12
N LYS A 239 -37.90 29.26 39.07
CA LYS A 239 -38.22 28.01 39.77
C LYS A 239 -37.46 26.79 39.26
N GLU A 240 -37.32 26.67 37.94
CA GLU A 240 -36.71 25.49 37.32
C GLU A 240 -35.24 25.74 37.02
N ASN A 241 -34.92 26.74 36.19
CA ASN A 241 -33.58 26.89 35.65
C ASN A 241 -32.59 27.48 36.65
N ALA A 242 -32.91 28.62 37.26
CA ALA A 242 -32.00 29.31 38.17
C ALA A 242 -31.71 28.48 39.42
N LEU A 243 -32.74 27.85 39.99
CA LEU A 243 -32.62 26.96 41.14
C LEU A 243 -31.79 25.70 40.81
N THR A 244 -32.00 25.10 39.62
CA THR A 244 -31.17 23.96 39.17
C THR A 244 -29.70 24.34 39.02
N GLU A 245 -29.38 25.53 38.47
CA GLU A 245 -27.99 25.97 38.34
C GLU A 245 -27.33 26.26 39.70
N VAL A 246 -28.08 26.78 40.68
CA VAL A 246 -27.55 26.95 42.05
C VAL A 246 -27.35 25.60 42.74
N ASN A 247 -28.25 24.63 42.54
CA ASN A 247 -28.05 23.25 43.01
C ASN A 247 -26.76 22.64 42.45
N ARG A 248 -26.47 22.82 41.16
CA ARG A 248 -25.19 22.41 40.57
C ARG A 248 -23.99 23.10 41.22
N GLY A 249 -24.12 24.39 41.55
CA GLY A 249 -23.10 25.14 42.29
C GLY A 249 -22.83 24.56 43.69
N VAL A 250 -23.87 24.15 44.41
CA VAL A 250 -23.75 23.50 45.73
C VAL A 250 -23.14 22.10 45.61
N ILE A 251 -23.56 21.32 44.60
CA ILE A 251 -22.95 20.01 44.30
C ILE A 251 -21.45 20.19 44.02
N LEU A 252 -21.08 21.16 43.18
CA LEU A 252 -19.68 21.42 42.87
C LEU A 252 -18.91 21.91 44.10
N PHE A 253 -19.53 22.68 44.99
CA PHE A 253 -18.94 23.07 46.29
C PHE A 253 -18.64 21.83 47.15
N ILE A 254 -19.59 20.90 47.27
CA ILE A 254 -19.42 19.64 48.00
C ILE A 254 -18.26 18.83 47.41
N LEU A 255 -18.25 18.65 46.09
CA LEU A 255 -17.20 17.87 45.42
C LEU A 255 -15.82 18.55 45.48
N ASN A 256 -15.77 19.89 45.51
CA ASN A 256 -14.53 20.65 45.64
C ASN A 256 -13.94 20.61 47.05
N LYS A 257 -14.80 20.65 48.08
CA LYS A 257 -14.37 20.87 49.47
C LYS A 257 -14.45 19.64 50.36
N MET A 258 -15.30 18.68 50.01
CA MET A 258 -15.57 17.48 50.80
C MET A 258 -15.19 16.19 50.06
N GLY A 259 -14.57 16.32 48.88
CA GLY A 259 -14.07 15.24 48.04
C GLY A 259 -15.17 14.50 47.31
N SER A 260 -14.80 13.38 46.69
CA SER A 260 -15.70 12.55 45.89
C SER A 260 -16.84 11.95 46.73
N LYS A 261 -18.07 11.92 46.17
CA LYS A 261 -19.29 11.47 46.85
C LYS A 261 -20.23 10.70 45.91
N THR A 262 -21.07 9.85 46.48
CA THR A 262 -22.18 9.21 45.76
C THR A 262 -23.39 10.14 45.68
N VAL A 263 -24.34 9.84 44.79
CA VAL A 263 -25.61 10.57 44.67
C VAL A 263 -26.34 10.65 46.03
N VAL A 264 -26.36 9.55 46.77
CA VAL A 264 -27.04 9.46 48.08
C VAL A 264 -26.37 10.37 49.09
N GLN A 265 -25.03 10.33 49.17
CA GLN A 265 -24.27 11.18 50.09
C GLN A 265 -24.43 12.66 49.78
N VAL A 266 -24.46 13.05 48.50
CA VAL A 266 -24.72 14.43 48.09
C VAL A 266 -26.16 14.84 48.43
N GLY A 267 -27.13 13.96 48.22
CA GLY A 267 -28.54 14.19 48.58
C GLY A 267 -28.75 14.41 50.07
N GLU A 268 -28.12 13.58 50.91
CA GLU A 268 -28.13 13.73 52.37
C GLU A 268 -27.52 15.08 52.80
N LEU A 269 -26.38 15.45 52.20
CA LEU A 269 -25.69 16.70 52.52
C LEU A 269 -26.44 17.96 52.06
N MET A 270 -27.27 17.86 51.03
CA MET A 270 -28.06 18.97 50.48
C MET A 270 -29.54 18.98 50.94
N HIS A 271 -29.95 18.02 51.77
CA HIS A 271 -31.37 17.75 52.08
C HIS A 271 -32.26 17.68 50.82
N THR A 272 -31.70 17.15 49.72
CA THR A 272 -32.36 17.12 48.41
C THR A 272 -32.58 15.67 47.98
N PRO A 273 -33.74 15.31 47.39
CA PRO A 273 -34.00 13.96 46.92
C PRO A 273 -32.91 13.47 45.95
N SER A 274 -32.49 12.21 46.11
CA SER A 274 -31.46 11.59 45.28
C SER A 274 -31.75 11.67 43.77
N GLN A 275 -33.02 11.69 43.37
CA GLN A 275 -33.45 11.83 41.96
C GLN A 275 -33.09 13.21 41.36
N ASP A 276 -33.26 14.28 42.13
CA ASP A 276 -32.95 15.65 41.71
C ASP A 276 -31.43 15.84 41.63
N VAL A 277 -30.70 15.29 42.60
CA VAL A 277 -29.24 15.25 42.61
C VAL A 277 -28.71 14.45 41.43
N GLN A 278 -29.28 13.28 41.14
CA GLN A 278 -28.90 12.46 39.99
C GLN A 278 -29.12 13.21 38.66
N SER A 279 -30.26 13.87 38.51
CA SER A 279 -30.55 14.68 37.32
C SER A 279 -29.55 15.83 37.15
N ALA A 280 -29.19 16.51 38.24
CA ALA A 280 -28.16 17.54 38.22
C ALA A 280 -26.78 16.97 37.87
N LEU A 281 -26.36 15.85 38.46
CA LEU A 281 -25.08 15.20 38.18
C LEU A 281 -24.97 14.76 36.70
N VAL A 282 -26.01 14.14 36.13
CA VAL A 282 -26.02 13.74 34.71
C VAL A 282 -25.77 14.93 33.80
N THR A 283 -26.45 16.05 34.06
CA THR A 283 -26.24 17.26 33.27
C THR A 283 -24.88 17.93 33.48
N MET A 284 -24.29 17.79 34.67
CA MET A 284 -22.93 18.28 34.95
C MET A 284 -21.86 17.44 34.25
N ILE A 285 -22.07 16.11 34.13
CA ILE A 285 -21.21 15.21 33.34
C ILE A 285 -21.25 15.61 31.86
N GLN A 286 -22.45 15.85 31.31
CA GLN A 286 -22.60 16.32 29.92
C GLN A 286 -21.90 17.66 29.65
N ARG A 287 -21.74 18.50 30.69
CA ARG A 287 -21.02 19.78 30.62
C ARG A 287 -19.52 19.65 30.89
N GLY A 288 -19.03 18.45 31.21
CA GLY A 288 -17.63 18.20 31.56
C GLY A 288 -17.20 18.83 32.89
N GLU A 289 -18.13 19.09 33.80
CA GLU A 289 -17.84 19.74 35.10
C GLU A 289 -17.46 18.71 36.17
N ILE A 290 -17.98 17.49 36.06
CA ILE A 290 -17.73 16.37 36.98
C ILE A 290 -17.55 15.06 36.20
N GLU A 291 -16.89 14.08 36.80
CA GLU A 291 -16.66 12.74 36.25
C GLU A 291 -16.99 11.65 37.26
N MET A 292 -17.24 10.44 36.76
CA MET A 292 -17.39 9.24 37.59
C MET A 292 -16.02 8.62 37.79
N VAL A 293 -15.55 8.58 39.05
CA VAL A 293 -14.18 8.13 39.40
C VAL A 293 -14.14 6.67 39.84
N GLY A 294 -15.28 6.09 40.20
CA GLY A 294 -15.37 4.66 40.56
C GLY A 294 -16.71 4.27 41.15
N LEU A 295 -16.73 3.08 41.76
CA LEU A 295 -17.87 2.53 42.49
C LEU A 295 -17.50 2.41 43.98
N ASP A 296 -18.41 2.84 44.86
CA ASP A 296 -18.38 2.54 46.29
C ASP A 296 -19.46 1.49 46.56
N SER A 297 -19.02 0.26 46.82
CA SER A 297 -19.85 -0.96 46.72
C SER A 297 -20.47 -1.09 45.32
N ASP A 298 -21.70 -0.62 45.14
CA ASP A 298 -22.44 -0.62 43.85
C ASP A 298 -22.93 0.78 43.42
N ALA A 299 -22.57 1.83 44.17
CA ALA A 299 -23.00 3.19 43.89
C ALA A 299 -21.91 3.99 43.14
N PRO A 300 -22.24 4.68 42.03
CA PRO A 300 -21.28 5.51 41.32
C PRO A 300 -20.83 6.70 42.19
N VAL A 301 -19.51 6.88 42.25
CA VAL A 301 -18.84 7.96 42.97
C VAL A 301 -18.43 9.04 41.98
N PHE A 302 -18.86 10.26 42.24
CA PHE A 302 -18.59 11.42 41.40
C PHE A 302 -17.51 12.29 42.03
N SER A 303 -16.65 12.85 41.18
CA SER A 303 -15.67 13.86 41.55
C SER A 303 -15.66 14.99 40.53
N ARG A 304 -15.01 16.11 40.84
CA ARG A 304 -14.81 17.19 39.88
C ARG A 304 -13.87 16.73 38.77
N VAL A 305 -14.07 17.21 37.54
CA VAL A 305 -13.07 17.02 36.49
C VAL A 305 -11.84 17.85 36.85
N LEU A 306 -10.72 17.18 37.09
CA LEU A 306 -9.44 17.86 37.30
C LEU A 306 -8.86 18.23 35.93
N PRO A 307 -8.41 19.48 35.73
CA PRO A 307 -7.81 19.89 34.45
C PRO A 307 -6.50 19.13 34.18
N GLU A 308 -5.78 18.73 35.23
CA GLU A 308 -4.54 17.96 35.15
C GLU A 308 -4.42 17.02 36.36
N THR A 309 -4.06 15.76 36.12
CA THR A 309 -3.65 14.83 37.18
C THR A 309 -2.25 15.20 37.67
N PRO A 310 -1.97 15.28 38.99
CA PRO A 310 -0.64 15.61 39.51
C PRO A 310 0.45 14.71 38.92
N SER A 311 1.61 15.29 38.58
CA SER A 311 2.69 14.55 37.89
C SER A 311 3.21 13.38 38.75
N SER A 312 3.20 13.57 40.06
CA SER A 312 3.47 12.57 41.09
C SER A 312 2.54 11.36 41.03
N THR A 313 1.24 11.54 40.75
CA THR A 313 0.29 10.42 40.57
C THR A 313 0.60 9.63 39.29
N LEU A 314 0.96 10.34 38.21
CA LEU A 314 1.33 9.73 36.93
C LEU A 314 2.64 8.94 37.03
N LEU A 315 3.63 9.47 37.75
CA LEU A 315 4.88 8.79 38.06
C LEU A 315 4.62 7.55 38.92
N MET A 316 3.79 7.63 39.94
CA MET A 316 3.39 6.46 40.75
C MET A 316 2.72 5.37 39.90
N LYS A 317 1.83 5.76 38.96
CA LYS A 317 1.20 4.82 38.01
C LYS A 317 2.23 4.12 37.11
N ARG A 318 3.27 4.84 36.69
CA ARG A 318 4.39 4.28 35.92
C ARG A 318 5.19 3.28 36.74
N ILE A 319 5.54 3.64 37.98
CA ILE A 319 6.28 2.79 38.91
C ILE A 319 5.51 1.48 39.17
N VAL A 320 4.20 1.54 39.46
CA VAL A 320 3.34 0.35 39.62
C VAL A 320 3.39 -0.56 38.39
N ARG A 321 3.40 0.03 37.19
CA ARG A 321 3.47 -0.74 35.93
C ARG A 321 4.83 -1.42 35.74
N GLN A 322 5.92 -0.72 36.07
CA GLN A 322 7.29 -1.26 36.00
C GLN A 322 7.48 -2.40 37.00
N VAL A 323 7.10 -2.19 38.27
CA VAL A 323 7.18 -3.22 39.32
C VAL A 323 6.31 -4.43 38.97
N ARG A 324 5.14 -4.24 38.35
CA ARG A 324 4.31 -5.35 37.84
C ARG A 324 4.99 -6.12 36.71
N GLY A 325 5.73 -5.44 35.84
CA GLY A 325 6.55 -6.09 34.81
C GLY A 325 7.65 -6.93 35.44
N MET A 326 8.40 -6.35 36.38
CA MET A 326 9.45 -7.06 37.12
C MET A 326 8.93 -8.28 37.88
N ALA A 327 7.78 -8.16 38.56
CA ALA A 327 7.17 -9.24 39.31
C ALA A 327 6.84 -10.48 38.46
N LYS A 328 6.57 -10.28 37.15
CA LYS A 328 6.30 -11.38 36.21
C LYS A 328 7.57 -12.07 35.71
N SER A 329 8.71 -11.39 35.78
CA SER A 329 10.00 -11.86 35.29
C SER A 329 10.88 -12.50 36.37
N LEU A 330 10.42 -12.50 37.63
CA LEU A 330 11.13 -13.04 38.79
C LEU A 330 10.44 -14.32 39.27
N GLU A 331 11.23 -15.31 39.71
CA GLU A 331 10.75 -16.58 40.25
C GLU A 331 11.24 -16.78 41.71
N GLY A 332 10.45 -17.49 42.53
CA GLY A 332 10.82 -17.83 43.92
C GLY A 332 10.53 -16.73 44.96
N GLY A 333 11.24 -16.76 46.09
CA GLY A 333 10.96 -15.89 47.27
C GLY A 333 11.15 -14.39 47.03
N THR A 334 11.89 -13.99 45.99
CA THR A 334 12.01 -12.59 45.56
C THR A 334 10.75 -12.11 44.84
N ALA A 335 10.07 -12.98 44.08
CA ALA A 335 8.81 -12.67 43.41
C ALA A 335 7.68 -12.41 44.43
N GLU A 336 7.64 -13.15 45.54
CA GLU A 336 6.68 -12.94 46.63
C GLU A 336 6.85 -11.56 47.29
N ALA A 337 8.09 -11.18 47.61
CA ALA A 337 8.40 -9.88 48.20
C ALA A 337 8.07 -8.70 47.26
N VAL A 338 8.32 -8.85 45.95
CA VAL A 338 7.98 -7.84 44.95
C VAL A 338 6.46 -7.74 44.74
N ASN A 339 5.73 -8.85 44.80
CA ASN A 339 4.27 -8.85 44.73
C ASN A 339 3.62 -8.20 45.97
N GLU A 340 4.19 -8.39 47.16
CA GLU A 340 3.73 -7.69 48.37
C GLU A 340 3.92 -6.16 48.24
N LEU A 341 5.08 -5.73 47.74
CA LEU A 341 5.36 -4.32 47.43
C LEU A 341 4.42 -3.75 46.38
N LEU A 342 4.15 -4.52 45.31
CA LEU A 342 3.20 -4.13 44.28
C LEU A 342 1.80 -3.89 44.85
N GLY A 343 1.35 -4.73 45.79
CA GLY A 343 0.09 -4.54 46.50
C GLY A 343 0.04 -3.21 47.25
N LYS A 344 1.09 -2.89 48.03
CA LYS A 344 1.20 -1.61 48.78
C LYS A 344 1.20 -0.40 47.84
N LEU A 345 1.94 -0.46 46.73
CA LEU A 345 1.98 0.61 45.73
C LEU A 345 0.64 0.82 45.02
N GLN A 346 -0.12 -0.25 44.76
CA GLN A 346 -1.47 -0.13 44.18
C GLN A 346 -2.46 0.53 45.13
N ILE A 347 -2.39 0.21 46.42
CA ILE A 347 -3.20 0.85 47.46
C ILE A 347 -2.87 2.35 47.52
N LEU A 348 -1.59 2.71 47.55
CA LEU A 348 -1.14 4.12 47.56
C LEU A 348 -1.57 4.87 46.30
N LEU A 349 -1.46 4.25 45.11
CA LEU A 349 -1.94 4.84 43.87
C LEU A 349 -3.43 5.15 43.94
N LYS A 350 -4.24 4.19 44.45
CA LYS A 350 -5.69 4.39 44.62
C LYS A 350 -5.99 5.54 45.58
N ARG A 351 -5.25 5.65 46.68
CA ARG A 351 -5.39 6.74 47.67
C ARG A 351 -5.06 8.11 47.06
N LEU A 352 -3.96 8.22 46.31
CA LEU A 352 -3.59 9.46 45.61
C LEU A 352 -4.60 9.85 44.53
N GLN A 353 -5.18 8.87 43.81
CA GLN A 353 -6.25 9.10 42.84
C GLN A 353 -7.53 9.62 43.51
N ILE A 354 -7.87 9.13 44.69
CA ILE A 354 -9.02 9.61 45.47
C ILE A 354 -8.79 11.04 45.97
N LEU A 355 -7.57 11.36 46.43
CA LEU A 355 -7.22 12.71 46.88
C LEU A 355 -7.31 13.73 45.74
N GLY A 356 -6.91 13.37 44.52
CA GLY A 356 -7.03 14.18 43.32
C GLY A 356 -6.10 15.40 43.27
N THR A 357 -6.18 16.29 44.26
CA THR A 357 -5.30 17.45 44.44
C THR A 357 -4.62 17.45 45.80
N TYR A 358 -3.32 17.62 45.79
CA TYR A 358 -2.47 17.66 46.98
C TYR A 358 -1.17 18.44 46.68
N ASN A 359 -0.40 18.79 47.72
CA ASN A 359 0.86 19.50 47.55
C ASN A 359 1.94 18.58 46.98
N GLU A 360 2.12 18.62 45.66
CA GLU A 360 3.07 17.82 44.91
C GLU A 360 4.52 17.95 45.41
N ALA A 361 4.93 19.13 45.89
CA ALA A 361 6.31 19.35 46.32
C ALA A 361 6.75 18.36 47.42
N LEU A 362 5.84 17.97 48.30
CA LEU A 362 6.14 17.07 49.42
C LEU A 362 6.28 15.60 48.99
N LEU A 363 5.67 15.19 47.86
CA LEU A 363 5.77 13.82 47.34
C LEU A 363 6.81 13.66 46.24
N SER A 364 7.05 14.71 45.45
CA SER A 364 7.88 14.67 44.25
C SER A 364 9.28 14.10 44.48
N GLU A 365 9.96 14.51 45.56
CA GLU A 365 11.31 14.02 45.89
C GLU A 365 11.31 12.50 46.18
N ARG A 366 10.35 12.03 46.97
CA ARG A 366 10.26 10.62 47.40
C ARG A 366 9.82 9.71 46.25
N ILE A 367 8.89 10.18 45.42
CA ILE A 367 8.44 9.44 44.23
C ILE A 367 9.53 9.40 43.16
N ASN A 368 10.31 10.46 42.98
CA ASN A 368 11.45 10.44 42.06
C ASN A 368 12.56 9.49 42.55
N LYS A 369 12.88 9.50 43.85
CA LYS A 369 13.82 8.53 44.44
C LYS A 369 13.32 7.09 44.30
N LEU A 370 12.03 6.85 44.52
CA LEU A 370 11.40 5.56 44.28
C LEU A 370 11.51 5.15 42.81
N ARG A 371 11.24 6.07 41.87
CA ARG A 371 11.40 5.82 40.43
C ARG A 371 12.83 5.42 40.10
N GLU A 372 13.82 6.20 40.53
CA GLU A 372 15.25 5.93 40.27
C GLU A 372 15.70 4.58 40.84
N THR A 373 15.19 4.22 42.02
CA THR A 373 15.47 2.93 42.65
C THR A 373 14.79 1.77 41.90
N VAL A 374 13.57 1.97 41.39
CA VAL A 374 12.88 0.96 40.59
C VAL A 374 13.48 0.82 39.20
N ASP A 375 13.90 1.91 38.56
CA ASP A 375 14.55 1.92 37.26
C ASP A 375 15.88 1.15 37.32
N SER A 376 16.72 1.40 38.35
CA SER A 376 18.00 0.69 38.50
C SER A 376 17.85 -0.82 38.76
N VAL A 377 16.82 -1.22 39.51
CA VAL A 377 16.52 -2.65 39.71
C VAL A 377 15.94 -3.26 38.44
N THR A 378 15.09 -2.52 37.70
CA THR A 378 14.55 -2.99 36.41
C THR A 378 15.67 -3.23 35.40
N GLU A 379 16.63 -2.30 35.31
CA GLU A 379 17.80 -2.45 34.43
C GLU A 379 18.67 -3.65 34.82
N ALA A 380 18.89 -3.88 36.12
CA ALA A 380 19.64 -5.06 36.58
C ALA A 380 18.92 -6.38 36.32
N VAL A 381 17.60 -6.42 36.48
CA VAL A 381 16.78 -7.62 36.17
C VAL A 381 16.76 -7.89 34.67
N LEU A 382 16.68 -6.85 33.84
CA LEU A 382 16.75 -6.97 32.37
C LEU A 382 18.15 -7.36 31.88
N GLY A 383 19.21 -6.90 32.56
CA GLY A 383 20.59 -7.28 32.27
C GLY A 383 20.96 -8.71 32.70
N ALA A 384 20.16 -9.34 33.57
CA ALA A 384 20.36 -10.71 34.03
C ALA A 384 19.69 -11.78 33.13
N GLN A 385 18.84 -11.37 32.18
CA GLN A 385 18.17 -12.29 31.24
C GLN A 385 18.96 -12.41 29.92
N THR A 386 18.97 -13.62 29.34
CA THR A 386 19.74 -13.98 28.14
C THR A 386 19.39 -13.12 26.92
N SER A 387 20.37 -12.91 26.02
CA SER A 387 20.34 -11.94 24.91
C SER A 387 19.14 -12.06 23.95
N GLU A 388 18.52 -13.24 23.82
CA GLU A 388 17.35 -13.46 22.96
C GLU A 388 16.07 -12.77 23.46
N ASP A 389 15.83 -12.73 24.78
CA ASP A 389 14.62 -12.11 25.34
C ASP A 389 14.71 -10.59 25.33
N ALA A 390 15.92 -10.03 25.51
CA ALA A 390 16.16 -8.59 25.41
C ALA A 390 15.99 -8.07 23.97
N GLU A 391 16.43 -8.82 22.95
CA GLU A 391 16.19 -8.47 21.54
C GLU A 391 14.72 -8.57 21.18
N ASN A 392 14.02 -9.62 21.60
CA ASN A 392 12.58 -9.76 21.37
C ASN A 392 11.77 -8.64 22.06
N LEU A 393 12.14 -8.27 23.29
CA LEU A 393 11.48 -7.19 24.02
C LEU A 393 11.78 -5.83 23.40
N ARG A 394 13.01 -5.59 22.92
CA ARG A 394 13.39 -4.38 22.18
C ARG A 394 12.65 -4.28 20.85
N LEU A 395 12.52 -5.40 20.12
CA LEU A 395 11.76 -5.50 18.88
C LEU A 395 10.28 -5.18 19.13
N LEU A 396 9.69 -5.74 20.18
CA LEU A 396 8.30 -5.48 20.61
C LEU A 396 8.07 -4.03 21.03
N ILE A 397 8.99 -3.43 21.79
CA ILE A 397 8.89 -2.01 22.19
C ILE A 397 9.00 -1.10 20.96
N SER A 398 9.93 -1.40 20.06
CA SER A 398 10.11 -0.65 18.82
C SER A 398 8.88 -0.79 17.92
N ALA A 399 8.31 -2.00 17.81
CA ALA A 399 7.09 -2.27 17.07
C ALA A 399 5.88 -1.54 17.68
N GLY A 400 5.81 -1.49 19.01
CA GLY A 400 4.82 -0.70 19.74
C GLY A 400 4.94 0.79 19.48
N LEU A 401 6.16 1.35 19.45
CA LEU A 401 6.39 2.76 19.11
C LEU A 401 6.02 3.07 17.65
N GLU A 402 6.38 2.20 16.72
CA GLU A 402 6.01 2.32 15.31
C GLU A 402 4.49 2.24 15.10
N ALA A 403 3.81 1.35 15.83
CA ALA A 403 2.36 1.24 15.85
C ALA A 403 1.70 2.50 16.45
N PHE A 404 2.29 3.08 17.49
CA PHE A 404 1.79 4.28 18.16
C PHE A 404 2.01 5.57 17.35
N ALA A 405 3.10 5.64 16.59
CA ALA A 405 3.38 6.72 15.66
C ALA A 405 2.32 6.81 14.54
N ARG A 406 1.55 5.74 14.32
CA ARG A 406 0.49 5.71 13.31
C ARG A 406 -0.77 6.34 13.81
N PHE A 407 -1.26 7.28 13.00
CA PHE A 407 -2.46 8.07 13.21
C PHE A 407 -3.70 7.23 13.61
N ARG A 408 -3.82 6.00 13.11
CA ARG A 408 -5.02 5.17 13.32
C ARG A 408 -5.10 4.56 14.73
N LEU A 409 -3.97 4.11 15.31
CA LEU A 409 -3.95 3.59 16.70
C LEU A 409 -4.21 4.73 17.68
N LYS A 410 -3.61 5.89 17.41
CA LYS A 410 -3.85 7.13 18.15
C LYS A 410 -5.33 7.54 18.12
N ILE A 411 -5.96 7.56 16.95
CA ILE A 411 -7.41 7.85 16.85
C ILE A 411 -8.25 6.81 17.59
N ALA A 412 -7.93 5.51 17.44
CA ALA A 412 -8.70 4.46 18.10
C ALA A 412 -8.65 4.60 19.63
N LEU A 413 -7.49 4.94 20.17
CA LEU A 413 -7.30 5.17 21.61
C LEU A 413 -7.91 6.49 22.09
N GLU A 414 -7.87 7.56 21.28
CA GLU A 414 -8.38 8.89 21.65
C GLU A 414 -9.90 9.04 21.45
N LYS A 415 -10.46 8.48 20.36
CA LYS A 415 -11.88 8.62 19.99
C LYS A 415 -12.71 7.37 20.26
N GLY A 416 -12.08 6.21 20.41
CA GLY A 416 -12.78 4.95 20.73
C GLY A 416 -13.54 4.99 22.06
N PRO A 417 -12.99 5.54 23.16
CA PRO A 417 -13.72 5.71 24.40
C PRO A 417 -14.98 6.58 24.24
N THR A 418 -14.91 7.60 23.40
CA THR A 418 -16.03 8.51 23.08
C THR A 418 -17.16 7.78 22.35
N LEU A 419 -16.85 6.79 21.50
CA LEU A 419 -17.86 5.98 20.81
C LEU A 419 -18.59 4.99 21.74
N VAL A 420 -17.97 4.64 22.87
CA VAL A 420 -18.57 3.81 23.93
C VAL A 420 -19.38 4.68 24.91
N SER A 421 -18.88 5.87 25.26
CA SER A 421 -19.53 6.76 26.24
C SER A 421 -20.64 7.63 25.62
N ASP A 422 -20.36 8.28 24.49
CA ASP A 422 -21.16 9.37 23.92
C ASP A 422 -21.94 8.94 22.67
N GLY A 423 -21.56 7.82 22.05
CA GLY A 423 -22.19 7.25 20.86
C GLY A 423 -21.67 7.85 19.55
N ASN A 424 -22.03 7.23 18.42
CA ASN A 424 -21.68 7.70 17.09
C ASN A 424 -22.57 8.91 16.67
N VAL A 425 -22.36 9.44 15.46
CA VAL A 425 -23.12 10.59 14.91
C VAL A 425 -24.63 10.27 14.76
N TYR A 426 -25.02 9.00 14.86
CA TYR A 426 -26.39 8.50 14.83
C TYR A 426 -26.95 8.18 16.24
N GLY A 427 -26.19 8.45 17.31
CA GLY A 427 -26.59 8.22 18.69
C GLY A 427 -26.47 6.77 19.17
N GLU A 428 -25.92 5.88 18.36
CA GLU A 428 -25.71 4.47 18.72
C GLU A 428 -24.40 4.32 19.49
N LYS A 429 -24.45 3.67 20.65
CA LYS A 429 -23.26 3.38 21.47
C LYS A 429 -22.66 2.05 21.06
N LEU A 430 -21.34 2.04 20.95
CA LEU A 430 -20.62 0.78 20.74
C LEU A 430 -20.62 -0.02 22.05
N ASP A 431 -20.99 -1.29 21.98
CA ASP A 431 -20.93 -2.19 23.13
C ASP A 431 -19.48 -2.26 23.67
N PRO A 432 -19.27 -2.04 25.00
CA PRO A 432 -17.95 -2.12 25.62
C PRO A 432 -17.20 -3.44 25.37
N GLU A 433 -17.89 -4.57 25.29
CA GLU A 433 -17.26 -5.87 25.07
C GLU A 433 -16.81 -6.02 23.61
N VAL A 434 -17.63 -5.57 22.67
CA VAL A 434 -17.30 -5.53 21.24
C VAL A 434 -16.17 -4.54 20.97
N TYR A 435 -16.17 -3.39 21.65
CA TYR A 435 -15.08 -2.42 21.60
C TYR A 435 -13.76 -3.02 22.09
N LYS A 436 -13.79 -3.72 23.23
CA LYS A 436 -12.60 -4.37 23.79
C LYS A 436 -12.05 -5.44 22.85
N ALA A 437 -12.91 -6.34 22.34
CA ALA A 437 -12.49 -7.37 21.39
C ALA A 437 -11.96 -6.77 20.08
N MET A 438 -12.59 -5.71 19.57
CA MET A 438 -12.14 -4.98 18.39
C MET A 438 -10.79 -4.31 18.65
N MET A 439 -10.59 -3.70 19.80
CA MET A 439 -9.34 -3.03 20.18
C MET A 439 -8.20 -4.02 20.41
N ASP A 440 -8.44 -5.14 21.06
CA ASP A 440 -7.44 -6.19 21.27
C ASP A 440 -6.97 -6.73 19.91
N THR A 441 -7.92 -7.07 19.03
CA THR A 441 -7.61 -7.52 17.66
C THR A 441 -6.90 -6.42 16.86
N TYR A 442 -7.28 -5.16 17.03
CA TYR A 442 -6.69 -4.04 16.30
C TYR A 442 -5.25 -3.75 16.77
N LEU A 443 -4.99 -3.81 18.08
CA LEU A 443 -3.68 -3.67 18.70
C LEU A 443 -2.73 -4.75 18.22
N ASP A 444 -3.15 -6.01 18.27
CA ASP A 444 -2.35 -7.14 17.79
C ASP A 444 -1.99 -6.96 16.31
N ASN A 445 -2.96 -6.58 15.49
CA ASN A 445 -2.74 -6.34 14.07
C ASN A 445 -1.78 -5.17 13.77
N GLU A 446 -1.77 -4.11 14.59
CA GLU A 446 -0.84 -2.98 14.42
C GLU A 446 0.55 -3.30 14.97
N LEU A 447 0.65 -4.06 16.07
CA LEU A 447 1.91 -4.57 16.59
C LEU A 447 2.58 -5.50 15.57
N GLU A 448 1.84 -6.46 15.01
CA GLU A 448 2.35 -7.36 13.96
C GLU A 448 2.85 -6.59 12.74
N ARG A 449 2.13 -5.55 12.29
CA ARG A 449 2.59 -4.67 11.19
C ARG A 449 3.84 -3.88 11.57
N GLY A 450 3.92 -3.38 12.80
CA GLY A 450 5.09 -2.68 13.32
C GLY A 450 6.33 -3.59 13.31
N THR A 451 6.18 -4.82 13.79
CA THR A 451 7.24 -5.85 13.81
C THR A 451 7.73 -6.16 12.40
N ILE A 452 6.82 -6.42 11.45
CA ILE A 452 7.18 -6.70 10.05
C ILE A 452 8.01 -5.55 9.46
N LEU A 453 7.62 -4.30 9.70
CA LEU A 453 8.32 -3.15 9.14
C LEU A 453 9.68 -2.90 9.75
N ILE A 454 9.85 -3.15 11.05
CA ILE A 454 11.16 -3.04 11.69
C ILE A 454 12.09 -4.11 11.15
N LEU A 455 11.62 -5.34 10.99
CA LEU A 455 12.41 -6.41 10.42
C LEU A 455 12.85 -6.10 8.99
N ILE A 456 11.94 -5.61 8.13
CA ILE A 456 12.32 -5.17 6.77
C ILE A 456 13.31 -4.00 6.83
N ARG A 457 13.14 -3.06 7.75
CA ARG A 457 14.03 -1.90 7.92
C ARG A 457 15.43 -2.24 8.43
N GLU A 458 15.56 -3.30 9.24
CA GLU A 458 16.83 -3.71 9.86
C GLU A 458 17.58 -4.76 9.03
N LEU A 459 16.83 -5.60 8.32
CA LEU A 459 17.38 -6.75 7.58
C LEU A 459 17.36 -6.56 6.06
N GLY A 460 16.66 -5.53 5.57
CA GLY A 460 16.46 -5.25 4.14
C GLY A 460 15.19 -5.91 3.57
N ALA A 461 15.08 -5.95 2.24
CA ALA A 461 13.92 -6.54 1.58
C ALA A 461 13.74 -8.02 1.94
N LEU A 462 12.55 -8.40 2.40
CA LEU A 462 12.22 -9.76 2.88
C LEU A 462 11.01 -10.33 2.15
N THR A 463 10.95 -11.65 2.00
CA THR A 463 9.77 -12.36 1.51
C THR A 463 8.77 -12.62 2.62
N ALA A 464 7.52 -12.95 2.25
CA ALA A 464 6.52 -13.40 3.22
C ALA A 464 6.96 -14.67 3.98
N HIS A 465 7.76 -15.52 3.35
CA HIS A 465 8.30 -16.73 3.97
C HIS A 465 9.37 -16.39 5.01
N ASP A 466 10.33 -15.53 4.67
CA ASP A 466 11.39 -15.09 5.59
C ASP A 466 10.81 -14.38 6.83
N LEU A 467 9.75 -13.61 6.63
CA LEU A 467 9.04 -12.94 7.72
C LEU A 467 8.30 -13.93 8.63
N ALA A 468 7.75 -15.02 8.07
CA ALA A 468 7.05 -16.06 8.85
C ALA A 468 8.00 -16.82 9.76
N GLU A 469 9.17 -17.19 9.26
CA GLU A 469 10.18 -17.88 10.05
C GLU A 469 10.70 -17.02 11.22
N ARG A 470 10.76 -15.69 11.03
CA ARG A 470 11.38 -14.77 11.99
C ARG A 470 10.42 -14.15 13.02
N THR A 471 9.13 -14.08 12.73
CA THR A 471 8.16 -13.36 13.59
C THR A 471 7.25 -14.26 14.40
N THR A 472 7.29 -15.58 14.19
CA THR A 472 6.28 -16.55 14.69
C THR A 472 4.84 -16.25 14.22
N ILE A 473 4.63 -15.28 13.32
CA ILE A 473 3.32 -14.96 12.75
C ILE A 473 3.01 -15.95 11.60
N PRO A 474 1.78 -16.50 11.53
CA PRO A 474 1.38 -17.40 10.45
C PRO A 474 1.57 -16.78 9.04
N PRO A 475 2.03 -17.56 8.04
CA PRO A 475 2.31 -17.03 6.70
C PRO A 475 1.11 -16.35 6.02
N ASP A 476 -0.10 -16.91 6.20
CA ASP A 476 -1.35 -16.35 5.67
C ASP A 476 -1.70 -14.99 6.28
N ARG A 477 -1.35 -14.81 7.56
CA ARG A 477 -1.55 -13.57 8.30
C ARG A 477 -0.52 -12.53 7.85
N ILE A 478 0.76 -12.92 7.69
CA ILE A 478 1.81 -12.05 7.13
C ILE A 478 1.44 -11.55 5.74
N VAL A 479 0.99 -12.42 4.84
CA VAL A 479 0.57 -12.01 3.49
C VAL A 479 -0.55 -10.98 3.56
N ARG A 480 -1.55 -11.16 4.44
CA ARG A 480 -2.60 -10.16 4.66
C ARG A 480 -2.05 -8.82 5.17
N HIS A 481 -1.09 -8.83 6.08
CA HIS A 481 -0.43 -7.61 6.54
C HIS A 481 0.38 -6.94 5.42
N LEU A 482 1.17 -7.70 4.65
CA LEU A 482 1.97 -7.19 3.53
C LEU A 482 1.09 -6.57 2.43
N LEU A 483 -0.01 -7.22 2.04
CA LEU A 483 -0.95 -6.67 1.06
C LEU A 483 -1.58 -5.37 1.55
N ARG A 484 -1.98 -5.32 2.83
CA ARG A 484 -2.56 -4.11 3.42
C ARG A 484 -1.54 -2.98 3.53
N MET A 485 -0.30 -3.27 3.96
CA MET A 485 0.78 -2.29 4.05
C MET A 485 1.23 -1.79 2.68
N LYS A 486 1.23 -2.65 1.65
CA LYS A 486 1.45 -2.26 0.25
C LYS A 486 0.35 -1.33 -0.26
N ARG A 487 -0.92 -1.65 0.03
CA ARG A 487 -2.06 -0.79 -0.35
C ARG A 487 -2.01 0.58 0.33
N ASP A 488 -1.52 0.61 1.56
CA ASP A 488 -1.33 1.84 2.33
C ASP A 488 0.03 2.54 2.00
N GLU A 489 0.72 2.12 0.92
CA GLU A 489 2.00 2.67 0.40
C GLU A 489 3.18 2.63 1.38
N LEU A 490 3.10 1.80 2.41
CA LEU A 490 4.17 1.60 3.41
C LEU A 490 5.26 0.63 2.94
N LEU A 491 5.01 -0.09 1.85
CA LEU A 491 5.93 -1.08 1.27
C LEU A 491 6.02 -0.93 -0.25
N THR A 492 7.21 -1.18 -0.79
CA THR A 492 7.49 -1.30 -2.23
C THR A 492 7.89 -2.74 -2.57
N ILE A 493 7.74 -3.12 -3.84
CA ILE A 493 8.24 -4.41 -4.34
C ILE A 493 9.68 -4.19 -4.81
N ALA A 494 10.62 -4.89 -4.18
CA ALA A 494 12.05 -4.81 -4.51
C ALA A 494 12.49 -5.85 -5.55
N GLY A 495 11.68 -6.89 -5.80
CA GLY A 495 11.96 -7.93 -6.78
C GLY A 495 11.31 -9.27 -6.42
N GLU A 496 11.89 -10.35 -6.94
CA GLU A 496 11.47 -11.72 -6.67
C GLU A 496 12.68 -12.57 -6.27
N ASN A 497 12.51 -13.44 -5.29
CA ASN A 497 13.50 -14.41 -4.84
C ASN A 497 12.84 -15.79 -4.74
N HIS A 498 13.35 -16.79 -5.47
CA HIS A 498 12.84 -18.18 -5.47
C HIS A 498 11.31 -18.33 -5.66
N GLY A 499 10.67 -17.51 -6.51
CA GLY A 499 9.21 -17.56 -6.70
C GLY A 499 8.39 -16.67 -5.74
N TYR A 500 9.05 -16.02 -4.77
CA TYR A 500 8.40 -15.18 -3.77
C TYR A 500 8.74 -13.69 -3.95
N ILE A 501 7.74 -12.84 -3.76
CA ILE A 501 7.88 -11.38 -3.89
C ILE A 501 8.64 -10.82 -2.69
N LEU A 502 9.67 -10.00 -2.95
CA LEU A 502 10.41 -9.24 -1.95
C LEU A 502 9.73 -7.91 -1.66
N TYR A 503 9.45 -7.64 -0.39
CA TYR A 503 8.88 -6.40 0.10
C TYR A 503 9.94 -5.56 0.81
N ASP A 504 9.99 -4.27 0.51
CA ASP A 504 10.91 -3.31 1.12
C ASP A 504 10.17 -2.06 1.61
N VAL A 505 10.78 -1.27 2.48
CA VAL A 505 10.21 0.00 2.98
C VAL A 505 10.73 1.17 2.15
N PRO A 506 9.86 2.02 1.57
CA PRO A 506 10.31 3.21 0.87
C PRO A 506 11.04 4.16 1.83
N ARG A 507 12.34 4.35 1.60
CA ARG A 507 13.21 5.29 2.33
C ARG A 507 13.92 6.22 1.35
N ALA A 508 14.16 7.45 1.77
CA ALA A 508 15.09 8.34 1.08
C ALA A 508 16.51 7.88 1.42
N LEU A 509 17.17 7.23 0.46
CA LEU A 509 18.56 6.82 0.59
C LEU A 509 19.46 8.03 0.83
N SER A 510 20.46 7.88 1.70
CA SER A 510 21.47 8.92 1.88
C SER A 510 22.32 9.10 0.61
N GLU A 511 22.94 10.27 0.42
CA GLU A 511 23.87 10.51 -0.70
C GLU A 511 24.99 9.45 -0.72
N ALA A 512 25.45 9.02 0.47
CA ALA A 512 26.43 7.96 0.66
C ALA A 512 25.94 6.59 0.17
N GLU A 513 24.72 6.22 0.53
CA GLU A 513 24.08 4.96 0.12
C GLU A 513 23.87 4.90 -1.38
N ILE A 514 23.34 5.97 -1.99
CA ILE A 514 23.15 6.09 -3.44
C ILE A 514 24.51 5.96 -4.15
N THR A 515 25.52 6.66 -3.65
CA THR A 515 26.86 6.68 -4.25
C THR A 515 27.50 5.29 -4.25
N ILE A 516 27.46 4.58 -3.11
CA ILE A 516 28.06 3.25 -2.97
C ILE A 516 27.28 2.19 -3.72
N GLN A 517 25.95 2.23 -3.70
CA GLN A 517 25.10 1.32 -4.47
C GLN A 517 25.32 1.51 -5.97
N THR A 518 25.34 2.76 -6.44
CA THR A 518 25.59 3.08 -7.86
C THR A 518 26.98 2.64 -8.28
N THR A 519 28.00 2.94 -7.48
CA THR A 519 29.40 2.61 -7.80
C THR A 519 29.65 1.11 -7.82
N SER A 520 29.12 0.35 -6.85
CA SER A 520 29.26 -1.11 -6.81
C SER A 520 28.52 -1.81 -7.95
N SER A 521 27.32 -1.34 -8.31
CA SER A 521 26.56 -1.86 -9.45
C SER A 521 27.30 -1.59 -10.78
N LEU A 522 27.84 -0.38 -10.95
CA LEU A 522 28.61 -0.03 -12.15
C LEU A 522 29.93 -0.79 -12.23
N ALA A 523 30.59 -1.08 -11.09
CA ALA A 523 31.78 -1.91 -11.06
C ALA A 523 31.51 -3.32 -11.62
N LEU A 524 30.39 -3.95 -11.24
CA LEU A 524 29.99 -5.24 -11.78
C LEU A 524 29.72 -5.17 -13.29
N GLN A 525 28.92 -4.20 -13.74
CA GLN A 525 28.58 -4.02 -15.16
C GLN A 525 29.83 -3.77 -16.02
N LEU A 526 30.77 -2.96 -15.53
CA LEU A 526 32.03 -2.67 -16.20
C LEU A 526 32.97 -3.88 -16.24
N SER A 527 33.04 -4.68 -15.17
CA SER A 527 33.82 -5.92 -15.17
C SER A 527 33.26 -6.94 -16.15
N GLU A 528 31.94 -7.07 -16.24
CA GLU A 528 31.25 -7.93 -17.23
C GLU A 528 31.51 -7.49 -18.66
N ALA A 529 31.31 -6.20 -18.93
CA ALA A 529 31.55 -5.62 -20.25
C ALA A 529 33.03 -5.71 -20.64
N LYS A 530 33.97 -5.54 -19.71
CA LYS A 530 35.41 -5.69 -19.94
C LYS A 530 35.76 -7.12 -20.34
N GLN A 531 35.29 -8.12 -19.59
CA GLN A 531 35.54 -9.53 -19.89
C GLN A 531 34.95 -9.92 -21.25
N GLU A 532 33.73 -9.47 -21.54
CA GLU A 532 33.07 -9.75 -22.81
C GLU A 532 33.77 -9.05 -23.99
N LEU A 533 34.18 -7.79 -23.81
CA LEU A 533 34.92 -7.04 -24.83
C LEU A 533 36.26 -7.70 -25.14
N GLN A 534 37.03 -8.12 -24.13
CA GLN A 534 38.29 -8.85 -24.32
C GLN A 534 38.08 -10.19 -25.04
N ARG A 535 37.03 -10.92 -24.68
CA ARG A 535 36.67 -12.19 -25.34
C ARG A 535 36.35 -12.00 -26.82
N ILE A 536 35.54 -10.99 -27.15
CA ILE A 536 35.12 -10.69 -28.52
C ILE A 536 36.30 -10.19 -29.37
N LEU A 537 37.17 -9.34 -28.82
CA LEU A 537 38.32 -8.81 -29.56
C LEU A 537 39.41 -9.86 -29.84
N GLY A 538 39.44 -10.94 -29.06
CA GLY A 538 40.30 -12.09 -29.32
C GLY A 538 39.96 -12.82 -30.63
N ASP A 539 38.67 -13.10 -30.87
CA ASP A 539 38.17 -13.83 -32.05
C ASP A 539 36.84 -13.21 -32.54
N LEU A 540 36.93 -12.10 -33.27
CA LEU A 540 35.76 -11.32 -33.70
C LEU A 540 35.03 -11.98 -34.88
N LYS A 541 33.79 -12.43 -34.65
CA LYS A 541 32.90 -12.98 -35.69
C LYS A 541 31.77 -12.03 -36.02
N ALA A 542 31.18 -12.20 -37.21
CA ALA A 542 30.03 -11.40 -37.66
C ALA A 542 28.84 -11.49 -36.69
N THR A 543 28.62 -12.65 -36.07
CA THR A 543 27.56 -12.87 -35.06
C THR A 543 27.79 -12.09 -33.77
N ASP A 544 29.03 -11.71 -33.47
CA ASP A 544 29.40 -11.06 -32.21
C ASP A 544 29.35 -9.53 -32.28
N ILE A 545 29.12 -8.92 -33.45
CA ILE A 545 29.03 -7.45 -33.60
C ILE A 545 27.93 -6.86 -32.71
N GLY A 546 26.79 -7.54 -32.57
CA GLY A 546 25.73 -7.11 -31.67
C GLY A 546 26.17 -7.11 -30.20
N ARG A 547 26.94 -8.12 -29.79
CA ARG A 547 27.50 -8.20 -28.43
C ARG A 547 28.59 -7.16 -28.21
N LEU A 548 29.43 -6.91 -29.22
CA LEU A 548 30.45 -5.85 -29.20
C LEU A 548 29.83 -4.47 -28.99
N ALA A 549 28.77 -4.15 -29.75
CA ALA A 549 28.04 -2.89 -29.62
C ALA A 549 27.45 -2.76 -28.21
N ASN A 550 26.84 -3.82 -27.68
CA ASN A 550 26.28 -3.83 -26.34
C ASN A 550 27.35 -3.59 -25.26
N SER A 551 28.50 -4.26 -25.34
CA SER A 551 29.61 -4.07 -24.39
C SER A 551 30.13 -2.62 -24.40
N LEU A 552 30.33 -2.04 -25.58
CA LEU A 552 30.76 -0.64 -25.72
C LEU A 552 29.69 0.36 -25.24
N GLU A 553 28.40 0.06 -25.45
CA GLU A 553 27.31 0.83 -24.87
C GLU A 553 27.27 0.78 -23.34
N VAL A 554 27.55 -0.39 -22.75
CA VAL A 554 27.65 -0.52 -21.29
C VAL A 554 28.77 0.38 -20.76
N PHE A 555 29.91 0.45 -21.44
CA PHE A 555 30.97 1.41 -21.10
C PHE A 555 30.49 2.86 -21.22
N SER A 556 29.80 3.22 -22.31
CA SER A 556 29.26 4.59 -22.50
C SER A 556 28.28 4.98 -21.40
N LYS A 557 27.26 4.14 -21.15
CA LYS A 557 26.21 4.39 -20.15
C LYS A 557 26.80 4.42 -18.73
N SER A 558 27.76 3.53 -18.45
CA SER A 558 28.45 3.52 -17.17
C SER A 558 29.28 4.78 -16.95
N ARG A 559 30.02 5.24 -17.97
CA ARG A 559 30.77 6.51 -17.93
C ARG A 559 29.85 7.69 -17.62
N ASP A 560 28.73 7.81 -18.32
CA ASP A 560 27.76 8.90 -18.11
C ASP A 560 27.19 8.88 -16.68
N LYS A 561 26.90 7.69 -16.15
CA LYS A 561 26.45 7.51 -14.75
C LYS A 561 27.56 7.85 -13.76
N LEU A 562 28.80 7.43 -13.99
CA LEU A 562 29.95 7.77 -13.14
C LEU A 562 30.20 9.29 -13.10
N ALA A 563 29.96 10.02 -14.19
CA ALA A 563 30.05 11.49 -14.20
C ALA A 563 29.04 12.17 -13.27
N SER A 564 27.92 11.51 -12.97
CA SER A 564 26.91 12.01 -12.02
C SER A 564 27.24 11.70 -10.56
N VAL A 565 28.21 10.81 -10.30
CA VAL A 565 28.60 10.42 -8.93
C VAL A 565 29.37 11.56 -8.27
N ARG A 566 28.84 12.02 -7.14
CA ARG A 566 29.47 13.05 -6.31
C ARG A 566 29.77 12.50 -4.94
N VAL A 567 30.94 12.86 -4.41
CA VAL A 567 31.33 12.58 -3.02
C VAL A 567 31.37 13.92 -2.30
N ARG A 568 30.42 14.16 -1.39
CA ARG A 568 30.24 15.44 -0.69
C ARG A 568 30.16 16.65 -1.64
N GLY A 569 29.37 16.49 -2.71
CA GLY A 569 29.19 17.52 -3.73
C GLY A 569 30.36 17.71 -4.72
N THR A 570 31.49 17.01 -4.56
CA THR A 570 32.62 17.03 -5.51
C THR A 570 32.53 15.89 -6.52
N ALA A 571 32.69 16.19 -7.81
CA ALA A 571 32.70 15.16 -8.86
C ALA A 571 33.98 14.32 -8.78
N VAL A 572 33.85 13.00 -8.91
CA VAL A 572 35.00 12.09 -8.87
C VAL A 572 35.64 12.04 -10.26
N ASP A 573 36.90 12.46 -10.34
CA ASP A 573 37.77 12.29 -11.51
C ASP A 573 37.17 12.62 -12.89
N GLU A 574 36.64 13.84 -13.03
CA GLU A 574 36.06 14.32 -14.29
C GLU A 574 37.07 14.29 -15.47
N SER A 575 38.38 14.40 -15.18
CA SER A 575 39.43 14.36 -16.19
C SER A 575 39.52 13.01 -16.92
N THR A 576 39.47 11.89 -16.20
CA THR A 576 39.55 10.55 -16.81
C THR A 576 38.28 10.23 -17.59
N LEU A 577 37.12 10.66 -17.10
CA LEU A 577 35.84 10.46 -17.79
C LEU A 577 35.76 11.26 -19.10
N LYS A 578 36.33 12.47 -19.14
CA LYS A 578 36.40 13.30 -20.37
C LYS A 578 37.38 12.75 -21.40
N ASP A 579 38.56 12.26 -20.98
CA ASP A 579 39.54 11.68 -21.92
C ASP A 579 39.00 10.45 -22.66
N VAL A 580 38.09 9.71 -22.03
CA VAL A 580 37.58 8.44 -22.55
C VAL A 580 36.26 8.60 -23.29
N GLU A 581 35.53 9.69 -23.09
CA GLU A 581 34.26 10.01 -23.74
C GLU A 581 34.31 9.86 -25.26
N ASP A 582 35.22 10.61 -25.90
CA ASP A 582 35.32 10.63 -27.36
C ASP A 582 35.80 9.28 -27.91
N LYS A 583 36.60 8.54 -27.14
CA LYS A 583 37.12 7.21 -27.50
C LYS A 583 36.00 6.17 -27.47
N ILE A 584 35.16 6.14 -26.41
CA ILE A 584 34.00 5.25 -26.34
C ILE A 584 33.01 5.59 -27.46
N ARG A 585 32.69 6.89 -27.64
CA ARG A 585 31.73 7.32 -28.66
C ARG A 585 32.19 6.92 -30.06
N SER A 586 33.48 7.08 -30.35
CA SER A 586 34.09 6.66 -31.61
C SER A 586 33.99 5.14 -31.79
N ALA A 587 34.32 4.36 -30.77
CA ALA A 587 34.24 2.89 -30.82
C ALA A 587 32.79 2.39 -31.05
N VAL A 588 31.80 3.00 -30.39
CA VAL A 588 30.38 2.69 -30.58
C VAL A 588 29.95 3.01 -32.01
N LEU A 589 30.29 4.20 -32.52
CA LEU A 589 29.93 4.62 -33.89
C LEU A 589 30.57 3.72 -34.95
N LEU A 590 31.85 3.36 -34.79
CA LEU A 590 32.54 2.43 -35.68
C LEU A 590 31.83 1.07 -35.71
N THR A 591 31.48 0.53 -34.53
CA THR A 591 30.77 -0.75 -34.42
C THR A 591 29.39 -0.70 -35.09
N TYR A 592 28.63 0.37 -34.91
CA TYR A 592 27.33 0.54 -35.56
C TYR A 592 27.43 0.71 -37.07
N ARG A 593 28.46 1.42 -37.56
CA ARG A 593 28.73 1.54 -39.00
C ARG A 593 29.04 0.18 -39.62
N THR A 594 29.88 -0.62 -38.98
CA THR A 594 30.20 -1.97 -39.46
C THR A 594 28.98 -2.90 -39.37
N ARG A 595 28.17 -2.79 -38.31
CA ARG A 595 26.89 -3.51 -38.19
C ARG A 595 25.94 -3.19 -39.34
N ALA A 596 25.81 -1.92 -39.72
CA ALA A 596 24.93 -1.50 -40.82
C ALA A 596 25.40 -2.03 -42.19
N LYS A 597 26.70 -2.31 -42.35
CA LYS A 597 27.26 -2.90 -43.57
C LYS A 597 27.11 -4.42 -43.66
N ILE A 598 26.74 -5.10 -42.58
CA ILE A 598 26.64 -6.57 -42.51
C ILE A 598 25.16 -6.96 -42.32
N PRO A 599 24.49 -7.57 -43.32
CA PRO A 599 23.07 -7.90 -43.24
C PRO A 599 22.77 -8.96 -42.17
N SER A 600 21.56 -8.89 -41.63
CA SER A 600 21.11 -9.77 -40.55
C SER A 600 20.96 -11.20 -41.08
N THR A 601 21.67 -12.15 -40.49
CA THR A 601 21.49 -13.59 -40.75
C THR A 601 20.26 -14.12 -40.02
N ARG A 602 19.08 -13.53 -40.22
CA ARG A 602 17.83 -14.12 -39.72
C ARG A 602 17.48 -15.33 -40.58
N PRO A 603 17.01 -16.45 -39.99
CA PRO A 603 16.54 -17.59 -40.75
C PRO A 603 15.31 -17.20 -41.58
N LYS A 604 15.27 -17.62 -42.85
CA LYS A 604 14.11 -17.47 -43.74
C LYS A 604 12.98 -18.36 -43.22
N VAL A 605 11.80 -17.79 -42.95
CA VAL A 605 10.56 -18.55 -42.67
C VAL A 605 9.93 -18.94 -44.01
N SER A 606 9.58 -20.21 -44.20
CA SER A 606 8.93 -20.67 -45.43
C SER A 606 7.40 -20.42 -45.37
N ILE A 607 6.74 -20.29 -46.53
CA ILE A 607 5.30 -20.03 -46.60
C ILE A 607 4.50 -21.19 -45.99
N GLU A 608 5.04 -22.40 -46.01
CA GLU A 608 4.42 -23.58 -45.40
C GLU A 608 4.44 -23.59 -43.86
N ASP A 609 5.30 -22.79 -43.22
CA ASP A 609 5.44 -22.73 -41.75
C ASP A 609 4.47 -21.72 -41.09
N LEU A 610 3.66 -21.01 -41.88
CA LEU A 610 2.73 -19.99 -41.37
C LEU A 610 1.45 -20.65 -40.82
N LEU A 611 1.10 -20.33 -39.57
CA LEU A 611 -0.12 -20.81 -38.91
C LEU A 611 -1.25 -19.77 -39.01
N ASP A 612 -2.51 -20.23 -38.94
CA ASP A 612 -3.67 -19.36 -38.77
C ASP A 612 -3.61 -18.66 -37.41
N VAL A 613 -4.01 -17.39 -37.36
CA VAL A 613 -3.97 -16.58 -36.14
C VAL A 613 -5.38 -16.21 -35.72
N ASP A 614 -5.72 -16.53 -34.47
CA ASP A 614 -6.96 -16.07 -33.84
C ASP A 614 -6.92 -14.55 -33.65
N VAL A 615 -7.95 -13.84 -34.11
CA VAL A 615 -8.06 -12.40 -33.89
C VAL A 615 -8.47 -12.19 -32.43
N PRO A 616 -7.71 -11.42 -31.62
CA PRO A 616 -8.04 -11.20 -30.22
C PRO A 616 -9.45 -10.63 -30.08
N SER A 617 -10.35 -11.38 -29.43
CA SER A 617 -11.64 -10.84 -29.03
C SER A 617 -11.42 -9.76 -27.97
N VAL A 618 -12.10 -8.63 -28.08
CA VAL A 618 -12.13 -7.61 -27.04
C VAL A 618 -12.54 -8.29 -25.73
N LEU A 619 -11.66 -8.26 -24.71
CA LEU A 619 -11.95 -8.77 -23.37
C LEU A 619 -13.30 -8.20 -22.89
N ASP A 620 -14.16 -9.03 -22.29
CA ASP A 620 -15.53 -8.66 -21.92
C ASP A 620 -15.61 -7.38 -21.08
N GLU A 621 -14.55 -7.09 -20.31
CA GLU A 621 -14.38 -5.89 -19.49
C GLU A 621 -14.41 -4.57 -20.29
N TYR A 622 -14.02 -4.59 -21.57
CA TYR A 622 -13.92 -3.40 -22.43
C TYR A 622 -15.12 -3.25 -23.38
N ARG A 623 -16.05 -4.21 -23.35
CA ARG A 623 -17.21 -4.30 -24.25
C ARG A 623 -18.20 -3.16 -24.08
N SER A 624 -18.29 -2.58 -22.89
CA SER A 624 -19.16 -1.44 -22.54
C SER A 624 -18.57 -0.08 -22.95
N MET A 625 -17.23 0.04 -23.01
CA MET A 625 -16.56 1.31 -23.31
C MET A 625 -16.34 1.54 -24.81
N MET A 626 -16.12 0.47 -25.59
CA MET A 626 -15.70 0.59 -26.99
C MET A 626 -16.86 0.63 -27.99
N GLY A 627 -18.11 0.38 -27.54
CA GLY A 627 -19.18 -0.01 -28.46
C GLY A 627 -18.81 -1.30 -29.22
N TYR A 628 -19.75 -1.87 -29.98
CA TYR A 628 -19.51 -3.11 -30.73
C TYR A 628 -18.59 -2.85 -31.94
N ALA A 629 -17.30 -2.60 -31.72
CA ALA A 629 -16.30 -2.50 -32.77
C ALA A 629 -15.27 -3.62 -32.57
N PRO A 630 -15.52 -4.85 -33.07
CA PRO A 630 -14.40 -5.75 -33.34
C PRO A 630 -13.42 -5.02 -34.27
N LEU A 631 -12.13 -5.35 -34.22
CA LEU A 631 -11.14 -4.86 -35.19
C LEU A 631 -11.68 -5.17 -36.61
N LEU A 632 -12.32 -4.17 -37.23
CA LEU A 632 -12.92 -4.29 -38.55
C LEU A 632 -11.78 -4.55 -39.54
N GLY A 633 -11.86 -5.68 -40.26
CA GLY A 633 -10.85 -6.08 -41.25
C GLY A 633 -10.44 -7.56 -41.22
N PHE A 634 -10.85 -8.35 -40.22
CA PHE A 634 -10.33 -9.71 -40.05
C PHE A 634 -11.42 -10.71 -39.65
N GLY A 635 -11.72 -11.64 -40.55
CA GLY A 635 -12.59 -12.78 -40.31
C GLY A 635 -12.96 -13.50 -41.60
N THR A 636 -13.16 -14.80 -41.51
CA THR A 636 -13.58 -15.68 -42.61
C THR A 636 -15.09 -15.84 -42.56
N ILE A 637 -15.76 -15.67 -43.70
CA ILE A 637 -17.20 -15.95 -43.79
C ILE A 637 -17.37 -17.37 -44.33
N GLU A 638 -17.99 -18.22 -43.53
CA GLU A 638 -18.41 -19.55 -43.97
C GLU A 638 -19.85 -19.50 -44.48
N TRP A 639 -20.10 -20.16 -45.61
CA TRP A 639 -21.41 -20.23 -46.23
C TRP A 639 -21.96 -21.65 -46.20
N GLU A 640 -23.18 -21.82 -45.70
CA GLU A 640 -23.87 -23.10 -45.65
C GLU A 640 -25.03 -23.15 -46.67
N GLN A 641 -24.91 -24.01 -47.68
CA GLN A 641 -25.91 -24.13 -48.74
C GLN A 641 -27.27 -24.65 -48.24
N SER A 642 -27.26 -25.48 -47.19
CA SER A 642 -28.46 -26.05 -46.56
C SER A 642 -29.40 -24.99 -45.96
N ARG A 643 -28.86 -23.81 -45.62
CA ARG A 643 -29.59 -22.69 -44.99
C ARG A 643 -29.81 -21.51 -45.94
N CYS A 644 -29.14 -21.50 -47.09
CA CYS A 644 -29.17 -20.37 -48.01
C CYS A 644 -30.46 -20.29 -48.80
N LEU A 645 -31.14 -19.14 -48.74
CA LEU A 645 -32.36 -18.88 -49.53
C LEU A 645 -32.08 -18.37 -50.95
N GLY A 646 -30.83 -18.04 -51.31
CA GLY A 646 -30.51 -17.47 -52.63
C GLY A 646 -31.21 -16.14 -52.91
N CYS A 647 -31.44 -15.33 -51.86
CA CYS A 647 -32.23 -14.10 -51.91
C CYS A 647 -31.43 -12.82 -52.24
N LYS A 648 -30.11 -12.94 -52.46
CA LYS A 648 -29.15 -11.84 -52.64
C LYS A 648 -29.06 -10.82 -51.49
N SER A 649 -29.74 -11.03 -50.36
CA SER A 649 -29.74 -10.06 -49.26
C SER A 649 -28.34 -9.81 -48.68
N CYS A 650 -27.47 -10.81 -48.66
CA CYS A 650 -26.10 -10.68 -48.16
C CYS A 650 -25.17 -9.87 -49.09
N GLU A 651 -25.36 -10.00 -50.41
CA GLU A 651 -24.66 -9.22 -51.44
C GLU A 651 -25.08 -7.76 -51.34
N ILE A 652 -26.39 -7.48 -51.37
CA ILE A 652 -26.95 -6.11 -51.26
C ILE A 652 -26.57 -5.43 -49.93
N ALA A 653 -26.43 -6.21 -48.86
CA ALA A 653 -26.11 -5.69 -47.53
C ALA A 653 -24.61 -5.47 -47.29
N CYS A 654 -23.74 -5.98 -48.17
CA CYS A 654 -22.31 -5.89 -48.00
C CYS A 654 -21.82 -4.50 -48.41
N PRO A 655 -21.32 -3.66 -47.47
CA PRO A 655 -20.91 -2.30 -47.82
C PRO A 655 -19.68 -2.23 -48.74
N GLU A 656 -18.90 -3.31 -48.80
CA GLU A 656 -17.65 -3.41 -49.57
C GLU A 656 -17.81 -4.31 -50.81
N ASP A 657 -19.04 -4.73 -51.14
CA ASP A 657 -19.33 -5.65 -52.26
C ASP A 657 -18.47 -6.94 -52.23
N ALA A 658 -18.15 -7.41 -51.02
CA ALA A 658 -17.29 -8.56 -50.78
C ALA A 658 -17.98 -9.93 -50.95
N ILE A 659 -19.28 -9.94 -51.25
CA ILE A 659 -20.08 -11.16 -51.34
C ILE A 659 -20.82 -11.11 -52.66
N GLU A 660 -20.66 -12.15 -53.48
CA GLU A 660 -21.30 -12.26 -54.78
C GLU A 660 -22.13 -13.56 -54.83
N LEU A 661 -23.40 -13.48 -55.19
CA LEU A 661 -24.21 -14.66 -55.46
C LEU A 661 -24.04 -15.07 -56.93
N LYS A 662 -23.22 -16.09 -57.18
CA LYS A 662 -23.07 -16.66 -58.51
C LYS A 662 -24.31 -17.47 -58.92
N PRO A 663 -24.80 -17.33 -60.15
CA PRO A 663 -25.97 -18.06 -60.66
C PRO A 663 -25.60 -19.50 -61.00
N GLN A 664 -25.23 -20.29 -60.00
CA GLN A 664 -24.75 -21.67 -60.13
C GLN A 664 -25.44 -22.57 -59.10
N ILE A 665 -25.82 -23.77 -59.51
CA ILE A 665 -26.44 -24.77 -58.64
C ILE A 665 -25.46 -25.92 -58.42
N GLU A 666 -24.98 -26.04 -57.19
CA GLU A 666 -24.18 -27.19 -56.74
C GLU A 666 -25.08 -28.38 -56.39
N ILE A 667 -25.62 -29.03 -57.42
CA ILE A 667 -26.46 -30.23 -57.27
C ILE A 667 -25.79 -31.37 -56.46
N PRO A 668 -24.47 -31.64 -56.58
CA PRO A 668 -23.85 -32.71 -55.80
C PRO A 668 -24.07 -32.55 -54.29
N ARG A 669 -24.07 -31.32 -53.79
CA ARG A 669 -24.27 -31.00 -52.38
C ARG A 669 -25.70 -31.19 -51.91
N PHE A 670 -26.70 -31.24 -52.80
CA PHE A 670 -28.08 -31.54 -52.40
C PHE A 670 -28.22 -32.92 -51.75
N PHE A 671 -27.33 -33.86 -52.10
CA PHE A 671 -27.30 -35.21 -51.53
C PHE A 671 -26.55 -35.30 -50.20
N GLU A 672 -25.90 -34.23 -49.77
CA GLU A 672 -25.16 -34.14 -48.52
C GLU A 672 -25.98 -33.47 -47.40
N ILE A 673 -27.13 -32.88 -47.75
CA ILE A 673 -28.04 -32.24 -46.80
C ILE A 673 -28.90 -33.30 -46.11
N SER A 674 -28.90 -33.32 -44.78
CA SER A 674 -29.71 -34.23 -43.97
C SER A 674 -31.21 -33.90 -44.02
N ASP A 675 -32.06 -34.90 -43.75
CA ASP A 675 -33.52 -34.71 -43.71
C ASP A 675 -33.97 -33.68 -42.66
N ASP A 676 -33.25 -33.57 -41.55
CA ASP A 676 -33.48 -32.58 -40.50
C ASP A 676 -33.19 -31.16 -41.02
N ALA A 677 -32.08 -30.94 -41.74
CA ALA A 677 -31.76 -29.65 -42.34
C ALA A 677 -32.74 -29.28 -43.46
N LEU A 678 -33.23 -30.26 -44.22
CA LEU A 678 -34.29 -30.04 -45.22
C LEU A 678 -35.61 -29.57 -44.60
N SER A 679 -35.92 -30.00 -43.37
CA SER A 679 -37.16 -29.60 -42.68
C SER A 679 -37.16 -28.12 -42.25
N GLN A 680 -35.97 -27.52 -42.11
CA GLN A 680 -35.80 -26.12 -41.73
C GLN A 680 -35.93 -25.14 -42.92
N LEU A 681 -35.88 -25.65 -44.15
CA LEU A 681 -36.05 -24.86 -45.37
C LEU A 681 -37.54 -24.56 -45.66
N PRO A 682 -37.85 -23.49 -46.39
CA PRO A 682 -39.21 -23.23 -46.89
C PRO A 682 -39.77 -24.44 -47.64
N SER A 683 -41.06 -24.73 -47.44
CA SER A 683 -41.75 -25.95 -47.94
C SER A 683 -41.52 -26.23 -49.42
N ASN A 684 -41.51 -25.19 -50.26
CA ASN A 684 -41.30 -25.35 -51.70
C ASN A 684 -39.87 -25.85 -52.04
N ARG A 685 -38.87 -25.43 -51.25
CA ARG A 685 -37.46 -25.74 -51.49
C ARG A 685 -37.10 -27.12 -50.95
N SER A 686 -37.60 -27.45 -49.76
CA SER A 686 -37.42 -28.79 -49.19
C SER A 686 -38.08 -29.85 -50.08
N LEU A 687 -39.26 -29.57 -50.62
CA LEU A 687 -39.95 -30.45 -51.55
C LEU A 687 -39.19 -30.56 -52.89
N PHE A 688 -38.61 -29.48 -53.40
CA PHE A 688 -37.75 -29.51 -54.59
C PHE A 688 -36.50 -30.38 -54.40
N TYR A 689 -35.77 -30.20 -53.29
CA TYR A 689 -34.57 -30.99 -53.01
C TYR A 689 -34.91 -32.47 -52.81
N LYS A 690 -35.99 -32.79 -52.05
CA LYS A 690 -36.49 -34.16 -51.89
C LYS A 690 -36.94 -34.79 -53.22
N THR A 691 -37.52 -34.00 -54.11
CA THR A 691 -37.92 -34.46 -55.44
C THR A 691 -36.68 -34.75 -56.31
N ILE A 692 -35.65 -33.91 -56.27
CA ILE A 692 -34.39 -34.18 -56.98
C ILE A 692 -33.69 -35.43 -56.41
N GLN A 693 -33.60 -35.55 -55.09
CA GLN A 693 -33.01 -36.71 -54.43
C GLN A 693 -33.73 -38.01 -54.83
N SER A 694 -35.08 -38.00 -54.84
CA SER A 694 -35.89 -39.19 -55.17
C SER A 694 -35.95 -39.52 -56.67
N LEU A 695 -35.83 -38.53 -57.56
CA LEU A 695 -35.79 -38.75 -59.01
C LEU A 695 -34.41 -39.21 -59.51
N SER A 696 -33.35 -39.01 -58.72
CA SER A 696 -31.99 -39.34 -59.15
C SER A 696 -31.74 -40.85 -59.20
N THR A 697 -31.31 -41.35 -60.36
CA THR A 697 -30.84 -42.73 -60.53
C THR A 697 -29.33 -42.85 -60.25
N MET A 698 -28.58 -41.74 -60.31
CA MET A 698 -27.15 -41.62 -59.98
C MET A 698 -26.86 -40.23 -59.40
N LYS A 699 -25.90 -40.13 -58.46
CA LYS A 699 -25.47 -38.85 -57.88
C LYS A 699 -24.83 -37.96 -58.97
N PRO A 700 -25.38 -36.77 -59.26
CA PRO A 700 -24.78 -35.83 -60.20
C PRO A 700 -23.43 -35.33 -59.69
N ILE A 701 -22.46 -35.17 -60.60
CA ILE A 701 -21.10 -34.69 -60.28
C ILE A 701 -20.91 -33.25 -60.79
N LYS A 702 -21.65 -32.86 -61.82
CA LYS A 702 -21.51 -31.54 -62.46
C LYS A 702 -22.48 -30.54 -61.83
N GLU A 703 -21.97 -29.33 -61.66
CA GLU A 703 -22.75 -28.16 -61.26
C GLU A 703 -23.51 -27.60 -62.46
N ILE A 704 -24.66 -26.97 -62.22
CA ILE A 704 -25.50 -26.38 -63.28
C ILE A 704 -25.36 -24.86 -63.26
N PRO A 705 -24.75 -24.23 -64.28
CA PRO A 705 -24.77 -22.80 -64.44
C PRO A 705 -26.16 -22.34 -64.90
N LEU A 706 -26.64 -21.22 -64.38
CA LEU A 706 -27.90 -20.59 -64.76
C LEU A 706 -27.60 -19.40 -65.67
N GLU A 707 -28.34 -19.27 -66.77
CA GLU A 707 -28.11 -18.22 -67.78
C GLU A 707 -28.43 -16.79 -67.30
N LYS A 708 -29.23 -16.66 -66.23
CA LYS A 708 -29.63 -15.39 -65.61
C LYS A 708 -29.75 -15.55 -64.10
N ASP A 709 -29.67 -14.43 -63.39
CA ASP A 709 -30.01 -14.34 -61.97
C ASP A 709 -31.39 -14.94 -61.70
N ALA A 710 -31.42 -16.11 -61.06
CA ALA A 710 -32.65 -16.78 -60.66
C ALA A 710 -32.79 -16.65 -59.13
N PRO A 711 -33.67 -15.76 -58.63
CA PRO A 711 -33.87 -15.60 -57.20
C PRO A 711 -34.31 -16.95 -56.60
N GLY A 712 -33.57 -17.41 -55.59
CA GLY A 712 -33.77 -18.73 -54.99
C GLY A 712 -32.62 -19.71 -55.22
N PHE A 713 -31.79 -19.52 -56.25
CA PHE A 713 -30.71 -20.44 -56.59
C PHE A 713 -29.39 -19.69 -56.82
N GLY A 714 -28.30 -20.20 -56.26
CA GLY A 714 -26.97 -19.64 -56.42
C GLY A 714 -25.99 -20.13 -55.36
N THR A 715 -24.70 -19.95 -55.65
CA THR A 715 -23.57 -20.19 -54.75
C THR A 715 -23.05 -18.85 -54.26
N ILE A 716 -22.82 -18.72 -52.96
CA ILE A 716 -22.20 -17.50 -52.42
C ILE A 716 -20.68 -17.66 -52.50
N GLU A 717 -20.04 -16.73 -53.20
CA GLU A 717 -18.60 -16.54 -53.12
C GLU A 717 -18.28 -15.29 -52.30
N VAL A 718 -17.24 -15.39 -51.47
CA VAL A 718 -16.79 -14.30 -50.61
C VAL A 718 -15.39 -13.90 -51.00
N ASP A 719 -15.23 -12.62 -51.35
CA ASP A 719 -13.94 -12.00 -51.57
C ASP A 719 -13.36 -11.54 -50.23
N LEU A 720 -12.43 -12.35 -49.69
CA LEU A 720 -11.77 -12.07 -48.42
C LEU A 720 -10.97 -10.76 -48.44
N TRP A 721 -10.60 -10.20 -49.59
CA TRP A 721 -9.86 -8.94 -49.70
C TRP A 721 -10.73 -7.69 -49.52
N LEU A 722 -11.99 -7.78 -49.94
CA LEU A 722 -12.98 -6.72 -49.73
C LEU A 722 -13.69 -6.88 -48.39
N CYS A 723 -13.80 -8.10 -47.87
CA CYS A 723 -14.53 -8.35 -46.64
C CYS A 723 -13.83 -7.69 -45.44
N VAL A 724 -14.47 -6.69 -44.84
CA VAL A 724 -14.04 -6.04 -43.58
C VAL A 724 -14.59 -6.73 -42.33
N ALA A 725 -15.17 -7.93 -42.47
CA ALA A 725 -15.73 -8.71 -41.36
C ALA A 725 -16.77 -7.94 -40.50
N CYS A 726 -17.54 -7.03 -41.11
CA CYS A 726 -18.48 -6.14 -40.41
C CYS A 726 -19.73 -6.83 -39.83
N ARG A 727 -19.92 -8.13 -40.07
CA ARG A 727 -21.11 -8.93 -39.71
C ARG A 727 -22.44 -8.47 -40.31
N THR A 728 -22.46 -7.47 -41.19
CA THR A 728 -23.70 -6.95 -41.79
C THR A 728 -24.40 -8.01 -42.65
N CYS A 729 -23.64 -8.77 -43.43
CA CYS A 729 -24.13 -9.87 -44.25
C CYS A 729 -24.76 -11.01 -43.43
N VAL A 730 -24.14 -11.37 -42.29
CA VAL A 730 -24.64 -12.35 -41.33
C VAL A 730 -25.95 -11.86 -40.71
N ARG A 731 -25.97 -10.62 -40.21
CA ARG A 731 -27.16 -10.02 -39.56
C ARG A 731 -28.37 -9.88 -40.49
N ARG A 732 -28.14 -9.64 -41.78
CA ARG A 732 -29.20 -9.46 -42.78
C ARG A 732 -29.55 -10.73 -43.53
N CYS A 733 -28.91 -11.86 -43.24
CA CYS A 733 -29.23 -13.13 -43.89
C CYS A 733 -30.58 -13.67 -43.37
N PRO A 734 -31.63 -13.77 -44.21
CA PRO A 734 -32.96 -14.22 -43.78
C PRO A 734 -33.09 -15.75 -43.73
N GLY A 735 -31.97 -16.48 -43.61
CA GLY A 735 -31.98 -17.95 -43.54
C GLY A 735 -32.67 -18.47 -42.28
N PRO A 736 -32.89 -19.80 -42.19
CA PRO A 736 -33.36 -20.47 -40.96
C PRO A 736 -32.44 -20.16 -39.75
N GLU A 737 -32.87 -20.48 -38.52
CA GLU A 737 -32.21 -20.06 -37.26
C GLU A 737 -30.67 -19.93 -37.36
N GLY A 738 -30.16 -18.70 -37.26
CA GLY A 738 -28.72 -18.36 -37.37
C GLY A 738 -28.27 -17.79 -38.72
N GLY A 739 -29.07 -17.90 -39.79
CA GLY A 739 -28.71 -17.47 -41.14
C GLY A 739 -27.85 -18.50 -41.89
N ALA A 740 -27.51 -18.21 -43.15
CA ALA A 740 -26.70 -19.08 -44.01
C ALA A 740 -25.22 -18.69 -44.08
N LEU A 741 -24.83 -17.66 -43.34
CA LEU A 741 -23.47 -17.13 -43.30
C LEU A 741 -23.03 -17.07 -41.84
N GLU A 742 -21.87 -17.64 -41.53
CA GLU A 742 -21.24 -17.56 -40.22
C GLU A 742 -19.90 -16.81 -40.35
N LEU A 743 -19.57 -15.95 -39.39
CA LEU A 743 -18.29 -15.21 -39.40
C LEU A 743 -17.38 -15.74 -38.30
N GLU A 744 -16.33 -16.46 -38.71
CA GLU A 744 -15.22 -16.83 -37.83
C GLU A 744 -14.19 -15.69 -37.75
N LEU A 745 -13.69 -15.40 -36.55
CA LEU A 745 -12.64 -14.38 -36.33
C LEU A 745 -11.23 -15.02 -36.41
N LYS A 746 -10.99 -15.83 -37.43
CA LYS A 746 -9.68 -16.44 -37.72
C LYS A 746 -9.04 -15.77 -38.93
N TRP A 747 -7.71 -15.68 -38.96
CA TRP A 747 -6.96 -15.07 -40.05
C TRP A 747 -5.98 -16.08 -40.66
N SER A 748 -6.18 -16.43 -41.94
CA SER A 748 -5.28 -17.36 -42.64
C SER A 748 -4.10 -16.66 -43.29
N LEU A 749 -2.94 -16.71 -42.62
CA LEU A 749 -1.69 -16.13 -43.11
C LEU A 749 -1.16 -16.80 -44.40
N PRO A 750 -1.24 -18.14 -44.58
CA PRO A 750 -0.75 -18.80 -45.79
C PRO A 750 -1.41 -18.32 -47.09
N GLU A 751 -2.73 -18.17 -47.11
CA GLU A 751 -3.47 -17.73 -48.32
C GLU A 751 -3.10 -16.29 -48.71
N ILE A 752 -2.92 -15.43 -47.72
CA ILE A 752 -2.58 -14.02 -47.92
C ILE A 752 -1.18 -13.88 -48.49
N VAL A 753 -0.21 -14.59 -47.93
CA VAL A 753 1.18 -14.53 -48.40
C VAL A 753 1.30 -15.11 -49.81
N ARG A 754 0.63 -16.22 -50.13
CA ARG A 754 0.61 -16.81 -51.49
C ARG A 754 0.05 -15.87 -52.54
N HIS A 755 -1.04 -15.16 -52.23
CA HIS A 755 -1.60 -14.23 -53.21
C HIS A 755 -0.72 -12.98 -53.38
N ILE A 756 -0.14 -12.44 -52.31
CA ILE A 756 0.79 -11.29 -52.40
C ILE A 756 2.00 -11.62 -53.28
N THR A 757 2.65 -12.77 -53.06
CA THR A 757 3.79 -13.22 -53.88
C THR A 757 3.41 -13.57 -55.32
N SER A 758 2.12 -13.79 -55.62
CA SER A 758 1.63 -13.99 -56.99
C SER A 758 1.30 -12.69 -57.73
N THR A 759 1.07 -11.58 -57.01
CA THR A 759 0.81 -10.23 -57.56
C THR A 759 2.02 -9.30 -57.57
N SER A 760 3.08 -9.62 -56.83
CA SER A 760 4.41 -8.99 -56.92
C SER A 760 5.26 -9.67 -57.97
#